data_AF-A0A2N1SG27-F1
#
_entry.id   AF-A0A2N1SG27-F1
#
_cell.length_a   1.000
_cell.length_b   1.000
_cell.length_c   1.000
_cell.angle_alpha   90.00
_cell.angle_beta   90.00
_cell.angle_gamma   90.00
#
_symmetry.space_group_name_H-M   'P 1'
#
loop_
_entity.id
_entity.type
_entity.pdbx_description
1 polymer ?
#
loop_
_entity_poly.entity_id
_entity_poly.type
_entity_poly.pdbx_seq_one_letter_code
_entity_poly.pdbx_strand_id
1 'polypeptide(L)'
;MTLLFISASALRGSDAIRAVSERIVAAAAADRLVVALAEDAGMDAIGPLGLGSAPVVDLVASPAAFPPLSTARCGLDLVAATASRLGAALELLTGSGCAYQCDPAIVPSAREIESLSFEEAAELSRFRDTGVDPDIIGPILRHRARARIRSIAGGTEGGLSAGTVIDAQSDSAYGPVKAIATQPDVSMLSVSGACLPGGVGVAARVFASTGRAGVSVLLISQSSSEYSICFCVDVADESAALAAVEAEFATELKVGQLEPITTLDKLAILTLTGDGMRKSKGIAGKCFTQLARADVNIVAIAQGSSERSISAVIARSGVERGVRMIFQAFFDSTMPIDLVVVGCGNVGSALLRQLATQTERLAGQGVSVRVVAVANSRRMLVDGNGVDPSLWREDLEEKSAPLDLSALRELGTELANPVLVDCTAGDVIPGAYPEFMLAGFHVVTPNKRGNTGPMDRYLALKSLARRHRRRYLYETTVGAGLPVIENLQNLLHAGDSLDSFNGILSGSLSFLFGRIEDGATFSAAVLEAMDRGFTEPDPRDDLSGADVARKVLILAREAGMPMEFDDIELEGLVPTDYMALDRAEFVRRMPELDAGFEEARDKAAATGKVLRFVGSIAGGEGRAGLAAIGPEHPLFAVRDGENALAFHTRYYNPVPLLLRGYGAGATVTAAGIFADILRTLNWIKEA
;
A
#
# COMPACT_ATOMS: atom_id res chain seq x y z
N MET A 1 -6.65 -38.38 -27.98
CA MET A 1 -6.38 -37.73 -29.29
C MET A 1 -6.20 -36.25 -29.02
N THR A 2 -5.19 -35.61 -29.61
CA THR A 2 -4.92 -34.18 -29.44
C THR A 2 -4.87 -33.53 -30.82
N LEU A 3 -5.57 -32.40 -30.97
CA LEU A 3 -5.57 -31.60 -32.21
C LEU A 3 -4.67 -30.39 -32.00
N LEU A 4 -3.84 -30.04 -32.97
CA LEU A 4 -2.91 -28.90 -32.89
C LEU A 4 -3.33 -27.84 -33.91
N PHE A 5 -3.48 -26.60 -33.46
CA PHE A 5 -3.72 -25.45 -34.31
C PHE A 5 -2.66 -24.38 -34.07
N ILE A 6 -2.11 -23.85 -35.16
CA ILE A 6 -1.05 -22.84 -35.13
C ILE A 6 -1.59 -21.57 -35.78
N SER A 7 -1.61 -20.48 -35.00
CA SER A 7 -2.09 -19.19 -35.51
C SER A 7 -1.09 -18.55 -36.48
N ALA A 8 -1.60 -17.80 -37.46
CA ALA A 8 -0.77 -17.07 -38.42
C ALA A 8 0.17 -16.03 -37.74
N SER A 9 -0.22 -15.49 -36.58
CA SER A 9 0.63 -14.59 -35.79
C SER A 9 1.87 -15.29 -35.21
N ALA A 10 1.77 -16.60 -34.96
CA ALA A 10 2.88 -17.42 -34.47
C ALA A 10 3.93 -17.74 -35.57
N LEU A 11 3.60 -17.54 -36.84
CA LEU A 11 4.44 -17.89 -38.00
C LEU A 11 5.25 -16.70 -38.55
N ARG A 12 5.21 -15.52 -37.91
CA ARG A 12 5.96 -14.34 -38.38
C ARG A 12 7.44 -14.42 -37.97
N GLY A 13 8.33 -14.62 -38.94
CA GLY A 13 9.80 -14.63 -38.77
C GLY A 13 10.45 -15.99 -39.09
N SER A 14 11.64 -16.01 -39.71
CA SER A 14 12.30 -17.23 -40.20
C SER A 14 12.69 -18.22 -39.10
N ASP A 15 13.10 -17.71 -37.92
CA ASP A 15 13.52 -18.55 -36.79
C ASP A 15 12.34 -19.18 -36.06
N ALA A 16 11.21 -18.47 -35.99
CA ALA A 16 9.95 -19.00 -35.44
C ALA A 16 9.43 -20.17 -36.29
N ILE A 17 9.49 -20.06 -37.62
CA ILE A 17 9.09 -21.13 -38.55
C ILE A 17 9.95 -22.39 -38.36
N ARG A 18 11.28 -22.24 -38.17
CA ARG A 18 12.19 -23.37 -37.94
C ARG A 18 11.96 -24.05 -36.59
N ALA A 19 11.79 -23.27 -35.52
CA ALA A 19 11.47 -23.80 -34.18
C ALA A 19 10.09 -24.49 -34.15
N VAL A 20 9.10 -23.93 -34.87
CA VAL A 20 7.78 -24.53 -35.07
C VAL A 20 7.90 -25.85 -35.83
N SER A 21 8.72 -25.89 -36.88
CA SER A 21 8.95 -27.08 -37.72
C SER A 21 9.59 -28.24 -36.95
N GLU A 22 10.64 -27.98 -36.17
CA GLU A 22 11.31 -29.01 -35.34
C GLU A 22 10.37 -29.55 -34.24
N ARG A 23 9.49 -28.70 -33.69
CA ARG A 23 8.51 -29.07 -32.65
C ARG A 23 7.29 -29.81 -33.21
N ILE A 24 6.83 -29.48 -34.43
CA ILE A 24 5.79 -30.24 -35.16
C ILE A 24 6.26 -31.68 -35.38
N VAL A 25 7.53 -31.89 -35.77
CA VAL A 25 8.12 -33.23 -35.96
C VAL A 25 8.20 -34.01 -34.64
N ALA A 26 8.58 -33.37 -33.54
CA ALA A 26 8.60 -33.99 -32.22
C ALA A 26 7.19 -34.38 -31.71
N ALA A 27 6.17 -33.56 -31.98
CA ALA A 27 4.77 -33.85 -31.61
C ALA A 27 4.14 -34.94 -32.50
N ALA A 28 4.47 -34.97 -33.80
CA ALA A 28 3.99 -35.96 -34.75
C ALA A 28 4.53 -37.38 -34.45
N ALA A 29 5.72 -37.50 -33.88
CA ALA A 29 6.30 -38.77 -33.45
C ALA A 29 5.53 -39.47 -32.30
N ALA A 30 4.53 -38.81 -31.69
CA ALA A 30 3.78 -39.30 -30.55
C ALA A 30 2.38 -39.87 -30.87
N ASP A 31 2.08 -40.25 -32.12
CA ASP A 31 0.81 -40.86 -32.57
C ASP A 31 -0.45 -39.98 -32.34
N ARG A 32 -0.27 -38.66 -32.32
CA ARG A 32 -1.28 -37.68 -31.87
C ARG A 32 -1.23 -36.39 -32.68
N LEU A 33 -1.73 -36.35 -33.92
CA LEU A 33 -1.79 -35.05 -34.61
C LEU A 33 -2.80 -34.98 -35.77
N VAL A 34 -3.60 -33.91 -35.75
CA VAL A 34 -4.14 -33.24 -36.95
C VAL A 34 -3.69 -31.79 -36.84
N VAL A 35 -2.97 -31.29 -37.84
CA VAL A 35 -2.43 -29.93 -37.91
C VAL A 35 -3.30 -29.11 -38.85
N ALA A 36 -3.82 -27.97 -38.39
CA ALA A 36 -4.45 -26.96 -39.23
C ALA A 36 -3.65 -25.66 -39.18
N LEU A 37 -3.27 -25.14 -40.35
CA LEU A 37 -2.52 -23.91 -40.56
C LEU A 37 -3.45 -22.82 -41.11
N ALA A 38 -3.33 -21.58 -40.63
CA ALA A 38 -4.00 -20.42 -41.21
C ALA A 38 -3.09 -19.74 -42.25
N GLU A 39 -3.59 -19.56 -43.48
CA GLU A 39 -2.85 -18.98 -44.61
C GLU A 39 -2.41 -17.52 -44.39
N ASP A 40 -1.14 -17.27 -44.72
CA ASP A 40 -0.57 -16.09 -45.42
C ASP A 40 0.97 -16.25 -45.58
N ALA A 41 1.59 -17.26 -44.98
CA ALA A 41 2.99 -17.63 -45.24
C ALA A 41 3.06 -18.59 -46.44
N GLY A 42 3.65 -18.14 -47.55
CA GLY A 42 3.81 -18.94 -48.77
C GLY A 42 4.34 -20.36 -48.51
N MET A 43 3.69 -21.33 -49.15
CA MET A 43 3.97 -22.78 -49.10
C MET A 43 5.43 -23.17 -49.37
N ASP A 44 6.25 -22.29 -49.96
CA ASP A 44 7.64 -22.59 -50.29
C ASP A 44 8.60 -22.59 -49.08
N ALA A 45 8.18 -22.07 -47.92
CA ALA A 45 9.00 -22.04 -46.70
C ALA A 45 8.90 -23.30 -45.83
N ILE A 46 7.96 -24.20 -46.13
CA ILE A 46 7.65 -25.41 -45.34
C ILE A 46 7.93 -26.66 -46.19
N GLY A 47 9.15 -26.74 -46.78
CA GLY A 47 9.63 -27.93 -47.50
C GLY A 47 9.45 -29.22 -46.69
N PRO A 48 9.60 -30.41 -47.31
CA PRO A 48 9.04 -31.69 -46.83
C PRO A 48 9.54 -32.02 -45.42
N LEU A 49 8.82 -31.54 -44.42
CA LEU A 49 9.04 -31.90 -43.03
C LEU A 49 8.69 -33.37 -42.94
N GLY A 50 9.65 -34.18 -42.50
CA GLY A 50 9.55 -35.63 -42.32
C GLY A 50 8.50 -36.03 -41.28
N LEU A 51 7.24 -35.73 -41.57
CA LEU A 51 6.05 -36.12 -40.86
C LEU A 51 5.75 -37.57 -41.26
N GLY A 52 6.45 -38.52 -40.63
CA GLY A 52 6.09 -39.92 -40.72
C GLY A 52 4.63 -40.12 -40.29
N SER A 53 3.84 -40.80 -41.13
CA SER A 53 2.49 -41.36 -40.90
C SER A 53 1.39 -40.53 -40.19
N ALA A 54 1.64 -39.31 -39.74
CA ALA A 54 0.64 -38.46 -39.08
C ALA A 54 -0.27 -37.78 -40.12
N PRO A 55 -1.61 -37.88 -40.01
CA PRO A 55 -2.52 -37.25 -40.95
C PRO A 55 -2.55 -35.73 -40.75
N VAL A 56 -1.91 -34.99 -41.64
CA VAL A 56 -2.07 -33.52 -41.76
C VAL A 56 -3.36 -33.26 -42.53
N VAL A 57 -4.29 -32.50 -41.94
CA VAL A 57 -5.53 -32.09 -42.61
C VAL A 57 -5.42 -30.60 -42.88
N ASP A 58 -5.08 -30.26 -44.11
CA ASP A 58 -5.05 -28.88 -44.57
C ASP A 58 -6.49 -28.38 -44.72
N LEU A 59 -6.90 -27.41 -43.89
CA LEU A 59 -8.22 -26.81 -43.92
C LEU A 59 -8.15 -25.47 -44.62
N VAL A 60 -8.02 -25.51 -45.94
CA VAL A 60 -8.15 -24.33 -46.81
C VAL A 60 -9.64 -23.96 -46.88
N ALA A 61 -10.06 -22.95 -46.11
CA ALA A 61 -11.40 -22.41 -46.21
C ALA A 61 -11.51 -21.61 -47.52
N SER A 62 -12.18 -22.18 -48.52
CA SER A 62 -12.49 -21.45 -49.78
C SER A 62 -13.32 -20.19 -49.47
N PRO A 63 -12.94 -19.00 -50.00
CA PRO A 63 -13.63 -17.74 -49.72
C PRO A 63 -15.10 -17.68 -50.15
N ALA A 64 -15.57 -18.67 -50.91
CA ALA A 64 -16.87 -18.63 -51.58
C ALA A 64 -18.08 -19.06 -50.72
N ALA A 65 -17.86 -19.61 -49.51
CA ALA A 65 -18.94 -20.23 -48.72
C ALA A 65 -19.33 -19.51 -47.42
N PHE A 66 -18.62 -18.45 -46.99
CA PHE A 66 -18.88 -17.77 -45.72
C PHE A 66 -18.87 -16.23 -45.86
N PRO A 67 -19.77 -15.50 -45.15
CA PRO A 67 -19.75 -14.03 -45.08
C PRO A 67 -18.45 -13.53 -44.42
N PRO A 68 -18.09 -12.23 -44.47
CA PRO A 68 -16.71 -11.77 -44.35
C PRO A 68 -16.16 -11.95 -42.94
N LEU A 69 -15.69 -13.16 -42.65
CA LEU A 69 -14.94 -13.54 -41.46
C LEU A 69 -13.50 -13.81 -41.93
N SER A 70 -12.52 -13.43 -41.13
CA SER A 70 -11.13 -13.77 -41.42
C SER A 70 -10.99 -15.29 -41.59
N THR A 71 -10.28 -15.74 -42.62
CA THR A 71 -10.04 -17.16 -42.93
C THR A 71 -9.48 -17.94 -41.74
N ALA A 72 -8.70 -17.27 -40.88
CA ALA A 72 -8.18 -17.81 -39.61
C ALA A 72 -9.29 -18.16 -38.58
N ARG A 73 -10.35 -17.35 -38.46
CA ARG A 73 -11.50 -17.65 -37.57
C ARG A 73 -12.26 -18.88 -38.06
N CYS A 74 -12.45 -19.02 -39.37
CA CYS A 74 -13.16 -20.15 -39.97
C CYS A 74 -12.41 -21.49 -39.77
N GLY A 75 -11.08 -21.47 -39.90
CA GLY A 75 -10.24 -22.66 -39.66
C GLY A 75 -10.29 -23.13 -38.20
N LEU A 76 -10.16 -22.20 -37.25
CA LEU A 76 -10.22 -22.54 -35.82
C LEU A 76 -11.60 -23.05 -35.40
N ASP A 77 -12.68 -22.50 -35.95
CA ASP A 77 -14.05 -22.95 -35.68
C ASP A 77 -14.28 -24.41 -36.05
N LEU A 78 -13.83 -24.82 -37.24
CA LEU A 78 -13.94 -26.20 -37.68
C LEU A 78 -13.11 -27.16 -36.82
N VAL A 79 -11.90 -26.74 -36.43
CA VAL A 79 -11.02 -27.53 -35.57
C VAL A 79 -11.60 -27.67 -34.16
N ALA A 80 -12.12 -26.58 -33.58
CA ALA A 80 -12.79 -26.60 -32.29
C ALA A 80 -14.06 -27.48 -32.31
N ALA A 81 -14.87 -27.39 -33.36
CA ALA A 81 -16.05 -28.24 -33.56
C ALA A 81 -15.67 -29.73 -33.62
N THR A 82 -14.59 -30.05 -34.33
CA THR A 82 -14.08 -31.41 -34.47
C THR A 82 -13.52 -31.93 -33.15
N ALA A 83 -12.76 -31.10 -32.42
CA ALA A 83 -12.23 -31.43 -31.10
C ALA A 83 -13.34 -31.79 -30.12
N SER A 84 -14.37 -30.95 -30.06
CA SER A 84 -15.54 -31.15 -29.21
C SER A 84 -16.27 -32.47 -29.54
N ARG A 85 -16.56 -32.73 -30.83
CA ARG A 85 -17.25 -33.97 -31.26
C ARG A 85 -16.47 -35.23 -30.95
N LEU A 86 -15.14 -35.17 -31.03
CA LEU A 86 -14.26 -36.31 -30.80
C LEU A 86 -13.82 -36.45 -29.33
N GLY A 87 -14.21 -35.52 -28.45
CA GLY A 87 -13.70 -35.45 -27.07
C GLY A 87 -12.18 -35.28 -27.01
N ALA A 88 -11.58 -34.70 -28.06
CA ALA A 88 -10.14 -34.49 -28.17
C ALA A 88 -9.73 -33.18 -27.50
N ALA A 89 -8.53 -33.16 -26.91
CA ALA A 89 -7.95 -31.92 -26.40
C ALA A 89 -7.41 -31.08 -27.58
N LEU A 90 -7.75 -29.79 -27.62
CA LEU A 90 -7.22 -28.84 -28.59
C LEU A 90 -6.00 -28.14 -27.99
N GLU A 91 -4.90 -28.08 -28.74
CA GLU A 91 -3.70 -27.34 -28.38
C GLU A 91 -3.47 -26.21 -29.38
N LEU A 92 -3.32 -24.99 -28.86
CA LEU A 92 -3.26 -23.75 -29.63
C LEU A 92 -1.90 -23.10 -29.41
N LEU A 93 -1.18 -22.85 -30.49
CA LEU A 93 0.10 -22.14 -30.45
C LEU A 93 -0.07 -20.70 -31.00
N THR A 94 0.23 -19.73 -30.15
CA THR A 94 0.09 -18.29 -30.43
C THR A 94 1.43 -17.57 -30.38
N GLY A 95 1.53 -16.45 -31.12
CA GLY A 95 2.72 -15.58 -31.09
C GLY A 95 2.72 -14.57 -29.94
N SER A 96 1.54 -14.15 -29.48
CA SER A 96 1.35 -12.98 -28.60
C SER A 96 1.08 -13.30 -27.12
N GLY A 97 0.92 -14.56 -26.72
CA GLY A 97 0.85 -14.90 -25.29
C GLY A 97 -0.19 -15.93 -24.86
N CYS A 98 -0.15 -16.24 -23.58
CA CYS A 98 -1.17 -16.97 -22.81
C CYS A 98 -1.81 -16.01 -21.79
N ALA A 99 -2.80 -16.47 -21.00
CA ALA A 99 -3.49 -15.59 -20.07
C ALA A 99 -2.61 -15.25 -18.86
N TYR A 100 -2.53 -13.97 -18.48
CA TYR A 100 -1.83 -13.52 -17.26
C TYR A 100 -2.80 -12.97 -16.22
N GLN A 101 -2.38 -13.00 -14.95
CA GLN A 101 -3.14 -12.44 -13.82
C GLN A 101 -3.41 -10.94 -13.97
N CYS A 102 -2.50 -10.20 -14.60
CA CYS A 102 -2.69 -8.82 -15.07
C CYS A 102 -1.58 -8.50 -16.08
N ASP A 103 -1.58 -7.29 -16.63
CA ASP A 103 -0.53 -6.85 -17.55
C ASP A 103 0.87 -6.91 -16.89
N PRO A 104 1.78 -7.78 -17.36
CA PRO A 104 3.14 -7.89 -16.83
C PRO A 104 3.98 -6.62 -16.97
N ALA A 105 3.62 -5.70 -17.87
CA ALA A 105 4.26 -4.38 -17.98
C ALA A 105 3.95 -3.49 -16.77
N ILE A 106 2.75 -3.62 -16.18
CA ILE A 106 2.36 -2.90 -14.97
C ILE A 106 2.86 -3.62 -13.72
N VAL A 107 2.75 -4.95 -13.67
CA VAL A 107 3.18 -5.77 -12.53
C VAL A 107 4.13 -6.88 -13.00
N PRO A 108 5.46 -6.69 -12.93
CA PRO A 108 6.44 -7.68 -13.41
C PRO A 108 6.38 -9.04 -12.71
N SER A 109 5.78 -9.12 -11.51
CA SER A 109 5.59 -10.37 -10.77
C SER A 109 4.32 -11.14 -11.15
N ALA A 110 3.50 -10.61 -12.07
CA ALA A 110 2.28 -11.26 -12.53
C ALA A 110 2.59 -12.60 -13.22
N ARG A 111 1.85 -13.65 -12.85
CA ARG A 111 2.06 -15.01 -13.35
C ARG A 111 1.09 -15.37 -14.46
N GLU A 112 1.49 -16.36 -15.28
CA GLU A 112 0.59 -17.04 -16.20
C GLU A 112 -0.55 -17.74 -15.43
N ILE A 113 -1.77 -17.68 -15.96
CA ILE A 113 -2.91 -18.38 -15.41
C ILE A 113 -2.93 -19.80 -15.96
N GLU A 114 -2.88 -20.78 -15.06
CA GLU A 114 -2.85 -22.20 -15.42
C GLU A 114 -4.18 -22.70 -16.00
N SER A 115 -5.31 -22.27 -15.42
CA SER A 115 -6.63 -22.69 -15.85
C SER A 115 -7.70 -21.60 -15.73
N LEU A 116 -8.54 -21.52 -16.76
CA LEU A 116 -9.71 -20.65 -16.88
C LEU A 116 -10.93 -21.50 -17.26
N SER A 117 -12.10 -21.10 -16.75
CA SER A 117 -13.35 -21.62 -17.28
C SER A 117 -13.66 -20.98 -18.63
N PHE A 118 -14.56 -21.58 -19.39
CA PHE A 118 -15.10 -20.97 -20.60
C PHE A 118 -15.61 -19.55 -20.34
N GLU A 119 -16.38 -19.37 -19.27
CA GLU A 119 -16.96 -18.07 -18.95
C GLU A 119 -15.89 -17.06 -18.47
N GLU A 120 -14.86 -17.48 -17.74
CA GLU A 120 -13.74 -16.59 -17.38
C GLU A 120 -12.93 -16.16 -18.60
N ALA A 121 -12.63 -17.09 -19.51
CA ALA A 121 -11.94 -16.80 -20.77
C ALA A 121 -12.76 -15.86 -21.67
N ALA A 122 -14.08 -16.01 -21.70
CA ALA A 122 -14.98 -15.12 -22.41
C ALA A 122 -14.85 -13.67 -21.91
N GLU A 123 -14.89 -13.47 -20.59
CA GLU A 123 -14.76 -12.12 -20.01
C GLU A 123 -13.38 -11.52 -20.25
N LEU A 124 -12.31 -12.31 -20.11
CA LEU A 124 -10.94 -11.82 -20.34
C LEU A 124 -10.66 -11.46 -21.79
N SER A 125 -11.23 -12.22 -22.74
CA SER A 125 -11.01 -11.96 -24.17
C SER A 125 -11.49 -10.59 -24.62
N ARG A 126 -12.40 -9.94 -23.87
CA ARG A 126 -12.90 -8.60 -24.20
C ARG A 126 -11.83 -7.50 -24.12
N PHE A 127 -10.75 -7.77 -23.40
CA PHE A 127 -9.69 -6.81 -23.10
C PHE A 127 -8.42 -7.15 -23.88
N ARG A 128 -7.76 -6.13 -24.43
CA ARG A 128 -6.62 -6.31 -25.34
C ARG A 128 -5.35 -6.82 -24.65
N ASP A 129 -5.17 -6.54 -23.37
CA ASP A 129 -3.90 -6.73 -22.66
C ASP A 129 -3.81 -8.07 -21.89
N THR A 130 -4.80 -8.96 -22.04
CA THR A 130 -4.90 -10.21 -21.26
C THR A 130 -4.14 -11.38 -21.87
N GLY A 131 -3.57 -11.21 -23.06
CA GLY A 131 -2.93 -12.29 -23.83
C GLY A 131 -3.91 -13.28 -24.47
N VAL A 132 -5.22 -13.01 -24.40
CA VAL A 132 -6.29 -13.88 -24.88
C VAL A 132 -7.13 -13.14 -25.93
N ASP A 133 -7.11 -13.61 -27.17
CA ASP A 133 -7.78 -12.96 -28.30
C ASP A 133 -9.25 -13.44 -28.46
N PRO A 134 -10.25 -12.54 -28.61
CA PRO A 134 -11.64 -12.88 -28.94
C PRO A 134 -11.78 -13.84 -30.13
N ASP A 135 -10.93 -13.70 -31.15
CA ASP A 135 -10.95 -14.51 -32.37
C ASP A 135 -10.58 -15.97 -32.08
N ILE A 136 -9.75 -16.18 -31.05
CA ILE A 136 -9.33 -17.50 -30.59
C ILE A 136 -10.40 -18.10 -29.66
N ILE A 137 -10.90 -17.29 -28.72
CA ILE A 137 -11.83 -17.76 -27.69
C ILE A 137 -13.22 -18.04 -28.25
N GLY A 138 -13.73 -17.23 -29.18
CA GLY A 138 -15.09 -17.38 -29.72
C GLY A 138 -15.43 -18.80 -30.21
N PRO A 139 -14.62 -19.39 -31.11
CA PRO A 139 -14.73 -20.79 -31.55
C PRO A 139 -14.73 -21.82 -30.40
N ILE A 140 -13.80 -21.67 -29.46
CA ILE A 140 -13.63 -22.57 -28.32
C ILE A 140 -14.90 -22.58 -27.45
N LEU A 141 -15.47 -21.40 -27.20
CA LEU A 141 -16.71 -21.25 -26.43
C LEU A 141 -17.92 -21.82 -27.16
N ARG A 142 -18.05 -21.54 -28.47
CA ARG A 142 -19.17 -22.00 -29.30
C ARG A 142 -19.29 -23.52 -29.28
N HIS A 143 -18.15 -24.21 -29.33
CA HIS A 143 -18.10 -25.67 -29.36
C HIS A 143 -17.83 -26.30 -28.00
N ARG A 144 -17.61 -25.51 -26.94
CA ARG A 144 -17.19 -25.99 -25.62
C ARG A 144 -16.00 -26.96 -25.72
N ALA A 145 -15.06 -26.66 -26.61
CA ALA A 145 -13.90 -27.50 -26.86
C ALA A 145 -12.84 -27.26 -25.78
N ARG A 146 -12.40 -28.33 -25.10
CA ARG A 146 -11.29 -28.19 -24.15
C ARG A 146 -10.02 -27.79 -24.88
N ALA A 147 -9.43 -26.66 -24.52
CA ALA A 147 -8.29 -26.08 -25.23
C ALA A 147 -7.12 -25.75 -24.29
N ARG A 148 -5.88 -25.84 -24.78
CA ARG A 148 -4.68 -25.33 -24.11
C ARG A 148 -3.99 -24.31 -25.01
N ILE A 149 -3.87 -23.07 -24.55
CA ILE A 149 -3.22 -21.98 -25.28
C ILE A 149 -1.79 -21.83 -24.77
N ARG A 150 -0.79 -21.95 -25.66
CA ARG A 150 0.63 -21.77 -25.35
C ARG A 150 1.27 -20.72 -26.24
N SER A 151 2.20 -19.97 -25.67
CA SER A 151 3.02 -19.02 -26.42
C SER A 151 4.28 -19.69 -26.95
N ILE A 152 4.63 -19.37 -28.20
CA ILE A 152 5.87 -19.83 -28.84
C ILE A 152 7.06 -18.95 -28.42
N ALA A 153 6.81 -17.69 -28.05
CA ALA A 153 7.83 -16.71 -27.70
C ALA A 153 8.18 -16.67 -26.19
N GLY A 154 7.42 -17.37 -25.33
CA GLY A 154 7.33 -17.05 -23.90
C GLY A 154 8.04 -17.97 -22.89
N GLY A 155 8.84 -18.97 -23.29
CA GLY A 155 9.52 -19.83 -22.32
C GLY A 155 10.82 -19.22 -21.76
N THR A 156 11.01 -19.27 -20.44
CA THR A 156 12.35 -19.18 -19.83
C THR A 156 13.22 -20.27 -20.46
N GLU A 157 14.33 -19.88 -21.11
CA GLU A 157 15.23 -20.73 -21.91
C GLU A 157 14.73 -21.12 -23.33
N GLY A 158 13.85 -20.33 -23.96
CA GLY A 158 13.44 -20.57 -25.35
C GLY A 158 12.47 -21.75 -25.54
N GLY A 159 11.82 -22.19 -24.46
CA GLY A 159 10.79 -23.23 -24.42
C GLY A 159 9.38 -22.76 -24.84
N LEU A 160 8.45 -23.70 -25.04
CA LEU A 160 7.00 -23.40 -25.07
C LEU A 160 6.55 -23.00 -23.65
N SER A 161 5.66 -22.01 -23.52
CA SER A 161 5.10 -21.69 -22.21
C SER A 161 4.27 -22.87 -21.66
N ALA A 162 4.13 -22.94 -20.33
CA ALA A 162 3.19 -23.89 -19.70
C ALA A 162 1.78 -23.65 -20.27
N GLY A 163 1.39 -22.39 -20.41
CA GLY A 163 0.17 -21.99 -21.08
C GLY A 163 -1.10 -22.25 -20.26
N THR A 164 -2.21 -21.76 -20.79
CA THR A 164 -3.50 -21.72 -20.09
C THR A 164 -4.45 -22.78 -20.62
N VAL A 165 -5.01 -23.60 -19.72
CA VAL A 165 -6.07 -24.56 -20.05
C VAL A 165 -7.43 -23.89 -19.90
N ILE A 166 -8.27 -24.02 -20.93
CA ILE A 166 -9.66 -23.56 -20.95
C ILE A 166 -10.59 -24.77 -20.95
N ASP A 167 -11.44 -24.86 -19.94
CA ASP A 167 -12.36 -25.99 -19.74
C ASP A 167 -13.69 -25.55 -19.08
N ALA A 168 -14.60 -26.50 -18.81
CA ALA A 168 -15.87 -26.24 -18.14
C ALA A 168 -15.71 -25.78 -16.69
N GLN A 169 -14.60 -26.14 -16.05
CA GLN A 169 -14.26 -25.75 -14.68
C GLN A 169 -12.83 -25.26 -14.65
N SER A 170 -12.57 -24.23 -13.83
CA SER A 170 -11.22 -23.79 -13.49
C SER A 170 -10.85 -24.21 -12.08
N ASP A 171 -9.56 -24.42 -11.84
CA ASP A 171 -9.05 -24.71 -10.51
C ASP A 171 -9.12 -23.47 -9.62
N SER A 172 -9.61 -23.62 -8.39
CA SER A 172 -9.70 -22.52 -7.43
C SER A 172 -8.42 -22.31 -6.60
N ALA A 173 -7.29 -22.90 -7.00
CA ALA A 173 -6.05 -22.89 -6.22
C ALA A 173 -5.53 -21.48 -5.90
N TYR A 174 -5.84 -20.50 -6.74
CA TYR A 174 -5.35 -19.11 -6.66
C TYR A 174 -6.35 -18.12 -6.04
N GLY A 175 -7.38 -18.62 -5.35
CA GLY A 175 -8.40 -17.79 -4.73
C GLY A 175 -9.54 -17.41 -5.67
N PRO A 176 -10.42 -16.49 -5.24
CA PRO A 176 -11.68 -16.21 -5.92
C PRO A 176 -11.56 -15.34 -7.17
N VAL A 177 -10.48 -14.56 -7.29
CA VAL A 177 -10.17 -13.70 -8.43
C VAL A 177 -9.03 -14.36 -9.22
N LYS A 178 -9.14 -14.39 -10.55
CA LYS A 178 -8.15 -14.99 -11.45
C LYS A 178 -7.33 -13.96 -12.19
N ALA A 179 -7.95 -12.84 -12.55
CA ALA A 179 -7.31 -11.82 -13.36
C ALA A 179 -7.84 -10.41 -13.10
N ILE A 180 -7.00 -9.42 -13.40
CA ILE A 180 -7.31 -8.00 -13.50
C ILE A 180 -7.02 -7.60 -14.95
N ALA A 181 -8.05 -7.10 -15.63
CA ALA A 181 -7.94 -6.61 -16.99
C ALA A 181 -8.24 -5.12 -17.06
N THR A 182 -7.60 -4.43 -17.99
CA THR A 182 -7.80 -3.00 -18.22
C THR A 182 -8.22 -2.73 -19.64
N GLN A 183 -9.12 -1.78 -19.84
CA GLN A 183 -9.40 -1.16 -21.13
C GLN A 183 -9.04 0.33 -21.02
N PRO A 184 -7.90 0.75 -21.59
CA PRO A 184 -7.52 2.14 -21.61
C PRO A 184 -8.37 2.95 -22.59
N ASP A 185 -8.23 4.28 -22.52
CA ASP A 185 -8.70 5.24 -23.51
C ASP A 185 -10.21 5.09 -23.79
N VAL A 186 -10.97 5.26 -22.71
CA VAL A 186 -12.43 5.17 -22.69
C VAL A 186 -13.04 6.54 -22.44
N SER A 187 -14.15 6.80 -23.13
CA SER A 187 -15.03 7.95 -22.87
C SER A 187 -16.40 7.47 -22.39
N MET A 188 -16.96 8.18 -21.40
CA MET A 188 -18.29 7.89 -20.87
C MET A 188 -19.29 8.94 -21.32
N LEU A 189 -20.38 8.49 -21.95
CA LEU A 189 -21.53 9.32 -22.30
C LEU A 189 -22.60 9.18 -21.21
N SER A 190 -23.22 10.29 -20.82
CA SER A 190 -24.36 10.31 -19.90
C SER A 190 -25.58 10.93 -20.57
N VAL A 191 -26.66 10.14 -20.64
CA VAL A 191 -27.98 10.54 -21.09
C VAL A 191 -28.88 10.67 -19.87
N SER A 192 -29.29 11.88 -19.52
CA SER A 192 -30.05 12.17 -18.31
C SER A 192 -31.25 13.07 -18.60
N GLY A 193 -32.34 12.91 -17.82
CA GLY A 193 -33.51 13.77 -17.95
C GLY A 193 -34.83 13.16 -17.49
N ALA A 194 -35.86 14.01 -17.47
CA ALA A 194 -37.17 13.68 -16.92
C ALA A 194 -37.98 12.67 -17.77
N CYS A 195 -37.59 12.42 -19.02
CA CYS A 195 -38.27 11.44 -19.88
C CYS A 195 -37.77 10.00 -19.70
N LEU A 196 -36.72 9.76 -18.91
CA LEU A 196 -36.21 8.40 -18.68
C LEU A 196 -37.04 7.58 -17.68
N PRO A 197 -37.47 8.11 -16.50
CA PRO A 197 -38.26 7.34 -15.55
C PRO A 197 -39.59 6.85 -16.14
N GLY A 198 -39.78 5.53 -16.23
CA GLY A 198 -40.99 4.92 -16.82
C GLY A 198 -41.13 5.10 -18.35
N GLY A 199 -40.13 5.68 -19.01
CA GLY A 199 -40.07 5.86 -20.46
C GLY A 199 -39.71 4.55 -21.17
N VAL A 200 -40.72 3.78 -21.58
CA VAL A 200 -40.50 2.54 -22.35
C VAL A 200 -39.72 2.85 -23.63
N GLY A 201 -38.55 2.24 -23.78
CA GLY A 201 -37.78 2.26 -25.03
C GLY A 201 -36.70 3.35 -25.14
N VAL A 202 -36.52 4.23 -24.14
CA VAL A 202 -35.43 5.23 -24.18
C VAL A 202 -34.06 4.56 -24.23
N ALA A 203 -33.79 3.61 -23.33
CA ALA A 203 -32.56 2.82 -23.35
C ALA A 203 -32.35 2.09 -24.70
N ALA A 204 -33.43 1.56 -25.28
CA ALA A 204 -33.38 0.89 -26.59
C ALA A 204 -32.99 1.87 -27.71
N ARG A 205 -33.51 3.09 -27.70
CA ARG A 205 -33.15 4.15 -28.66
C ARG A 205 -31.69 4.59 -28.52
N VAL A 206 -31.20 4.76 -27.28
CA VAL A 206 -29.79 5.06 -27.02
C VAL A 206 -28.90 3.99 -27.67
N PHE A 207 -29.08 2.71 -27.33
CA PHE A 207 -28.19 1.67 -27.85
C PHE A 207 -28.41 1.36 -29.33
N ALA A 208 -29.63 1.52 -29.85
CA ALA A 208 -29.90 1.35 -31.28
C ALA A 208 -29.26 2.45 -32.13
N SER A 209 -29.27 3.71 -31.67
CA SER A 209 -28.63 4.83 -32.38
C SER A 209 -27.11 4.67 -32.40
N THR A 210 -26.50 4.36 -31.25
CA THR A 210 -25.07 4.06 -31.15
C THR A 210 -24.67 2.87 -32.02
N GLY A 211 -25.45 1.78 -32.00
CA GLY A 211 -25.18 0.59 -32.83
C GLY A 211 -25.28 0.85 -34.34
N ARG A 212 -26.23 1.70 -34.79
CA ARG A 212 -26.33 2.12 -36.21
C ARG A 212 -25.15 2.97 -36.66
N ALA A 213 -24.48 3.67 -35.73
CA ALA A 213 -23.26 4.41 -36.01
C ALA A 213 -22.01 3.51 -36.06
N GLY A 214 -22.16 2.19 -35.85
CA GLY A 214 -21.04 1.24 -35.84
C GLY A 214 -20.21 1.30 -34.55
N VAL A 215 -20.69 1.98 -33.51
CA VAL A 215 -19.97 2.15 -32.25
C VAL A 215 -20.28 1.00 -31.29
N SER A 216 -19.22 0.41 -30.73
CA SER A 216 -19.33 -0.64 -29.72
C SER A 216 -19.42 -0.06 -28.31
N VAL A 217 -20.40 -0.51 -27.54
CA VAL A 217 -20.54 -0.12 -26.12
C VAL A 217 -19.77 -1.10 -25.24
N LEU A 218 -18.83 -0.58 -24.46
CA LEU A 218 -17.90 -1.34 -23.63
C LEU A 218 -18.49 -1.69 -22.25
N LEU A 219 -19.20 -0.72 -21.64
CA LEU A 219 -19.75 -0.83 -20.29
C LEU A 219 -21.01 0.02 -20.20
N ILE A 220 -22.02 -0.47 -19.47
CA ILE A 220 -23.27 0.24 -19.20
C ILE A 220 -23.43 0.36 -17.69
N SER A 221 -23.81 1.54 -17.22
CA SER A 221 -24.14 1.82 -15.83
C SER A 221 -25.42 2.64 -15.77
N GLN A 222 -26.43 2.15 -15.06
CA GLN A 222 -27.74 2.80 -14.93
C GLN A 222 -28.11 2.90 -13.45
N SER A 223 -28.64 4.06 -13.05
CA SER A 223 -29.24 4.24 -11.73
C SER A 223 -30.61 3.54 -11.66
N SER A 224 -30.94 2.99 -10.50
CA SER A 224 -32.26 2.41 -10.21
C SER A 224 -33.40 3.44 -10.19
N SER A 225 -33.08 4.73 -10.10
CA SER A 225 -34.05 5.82 -10.28
C SER A 225 -34.44 6.03 -11.75
N GLU A 226 -33.80 5.32 -12.68
CA GLU A 226 -33.92 5.43 -14.13
C GLU A 226 -33.64 6.83 -14.69
N TYR A 227 -33.18 7.79 -13.88
CA TYR A 227 -33.01 9.18 -14.31
C TYR A 227 -31.81 9.40 -15.26
N SER A 228 -30.87 8.45 -15.31
CA SER A 228 -29.66 8.56 -16.12
C SER A 228 -29.20 7.19 -16.64
N ILE A 229 -28.77 7.17 -17.89
CA ILE A 229 -28.07 6.04 -18.52
C ILE A 229 -26.67 6.51 -18.86
N CYS A 230 -25.66 5.86 -18.29
CA CYS A 230 -24.27 6.09 -18.61
C CYS A 230 -23.72 4.88 -19.36
N PHE A 231 -22.93 5.13 -20.40
CA PHE A 231 -22.26 4.05 -21.12
C PHE A 231 -20.89 4.48 -21.63
N CYS A 232 -19.98 3.51 -21.71
CA CYS A 232 -18.61 3.70 -22.12
C CYS A 232 -18.41 3.26 -23.57
N VAL A 233 -17.62 4.03 -24.32
CA VAL A 233 -17.17 3.74 -25.67
C VAL A 233 -15.65 3.96 -25.77
N ASP A 234 -15.03 3.46 -26.82
CA ASP A 234 -13.64 3.81 -27.13
C ASP A 234 -13.55 5.31 -27.41
N VAL A 235 -12.48 5.98 -26.97
CA VAL A 235 -12.24 7.42 -27.23
C VAL A 235 -12.31 7.73 -28.73
N ALA A 236 -11.87 6.80 -29.59
CA ALA A 236 -11.95 6.98 -31.05
C ALA A 236 -13.38 7.10 -31.56
N ASP A 237 -14.35 6.51 -30.86
CA ASP A 237 -15.76 6.46 -31.25
C ASP A 237 -16.63 7.53 -30.55
N GLU A 238 -16.07 8.30 -29.62
CA GLU A 238 -16.81 9.27 -28.80
C GLU A 238 -17.64 10.25 -29.64
N SER A 239 -17.01 10.86 -30.65
CA SER A 239 -17.67 11.86 -31.50
C SER A 239 -18.81 11.26 -32.32
N ALA A 240 -18.62 10.02 -32.82
CA ALA A 240 -19.66 9.32 -33.58
C ALA A 240 -20.84 8.92 -32.68
N ALA A 241 -20.56 8.44 -31.46
CA ALA A 241 -21.58 8.09 -30.47
C ALA A 241 -22.39 9.31 -30.04
N LEU A 242 -21.73 10.42 -29.70
CA LEU A 242 -22.38 11.65 -29.27
C LEU A 242 -23.32 12.17 -30.36
N ALA A 243 -22.83 12.31 -31.59
CA ALA A 243 -23.64 12.79 -32.71
C ALA A 243 -24.85 11.88 -33.00
N ALA A 244 -24.69 10.56 -32.88
CA ALA A 244 -25.77 9.60 -33.08
C ALA A 244 -26.88 9.73 -32.02
N VAL A 245 -26.49 9.87 -30.75
CA VAL A 245 -27.45 10.03 -29.65
C VAL A 245 -28.14 11.40 -29.71
N GLU A 246 -27.39 12.49 -29.98
CA GLU A 246 -27.97 13.83 -30.12
C GLU A 246 -28.97 13.90 -31.29
N ALA A 247 -28.66 13.25 -32.41
CA ALA A 247 -29.58 13.19 -33.55
C ALA A 247 -30.85 12.40 -33.23
N GLU A 248 -30.72 11.26 -32.53
CA GLU A 248 -31.86 10.41 -32.12
C GLU A 248 -32.80 11.13 -31.14
N PHE A 249 -32.25 11.99 -30.27
CA PHE A 249 -32.98 12.68 -29.20
C PHE A 249 -33.12 14.20 -29.41
N ALA A 250 -32.94 14.67 -30.64
CA ALA A 250 -32.95 16.10 -30.96
C ALA A 250 -34.26 16.82 -30.58
N THR A 251 -35.40 16.10 -30.57
CA THR A 251 -36.70 16.67 -30.19
C THR A 251 -36.77 16.86 -28.68
N GLU A 252 -36.43 15.82 -27.92
CA GLU A 252 -36.44 15.77 -26.46
C GLU A 252 -35.47 16.79 -25.85
N LEU A 253 -34.28 16.95 -26.45
CA LEU A 253 -33.31 17.97 -26.08
C LEU A 253 -33.87 19.39 -26.31
N LYS A 254 -34.57 19.63 -27.44
CA LYS A 254 -35.16 20.95 -27.75
C LYS A 254 -36.31 21.33 -26.82
N VAL A 255 -37.13 20.36 -26.41
CA VAL A 255 -38.26 20.62 -25.49
C VAL A 255 -37.86 20.54 -24.01
N GLY A 256 -36.57 20.34 -23.71
CA GLY A 256 -36.04 20.27 -22.34
C GLY A 256 -36.46 19.03 -21.56
N GLN A 257 -36.83 17.95 -22.25
CA GLN A 257 -37.14 16.65 -21.63
C GLN A 257 -35.88 15.84 -21.31
N LEU A 258 -34.81 16.06 -22.08
CA LEU A 258 -33.46 15.59 -21.78
C LEU A 258 -32.55 16.77 -21.47
N GLU A 259 -31.64 16.55 -20.54
CA GLU A 259 -30.49 17.41 -20.32
C GLU A 259 -29.49 17.25 -21.48
N PRO A 260 -28.60 18.24 -21.71
CA PRO A 260 -27.51 18.08 -22.67
C PRO A 260 -26.72 16.80 -22.41
N ILE A 261 -26.44 16.04 -23.47
CA ILE A 261 -25.63 14.83 -23.36
C ILE A 261 -24.22 15.23 -22.92
N THR A 262 -23.73 14.65 -21.83
CA THR A 262 -22.40 14.97 -21.30
C THR A 262 -21.42 13.85 -21.61
N THR A 263 -20.19 14.22 -21.91
CA THR A 263 -19.06 13.29 -22.05
C THR A 263 -18.05 13.50 -20.94
N LEU A 264 -17.48 12.39 -20.44
CA LEU A 264 -16.33 12.38 -19.56
C LEU A 264 -15.21 11.61 -20.27
N ASP A 265 -14.09 12.29 -20.49
CA ASP A 265 -12.93 11.77 -21.20
C ASP A 265 -11.83 11.28 -20.25
N LYS A 266 -10.75 10.72 -20.82
CA LYS A 266 -9.55 10.29 -20.10
C LYS A 266 -9.87 9.27 -19.00
N LEU A 267 -10.78 8.35 -19.29
CA LEU A 267 -11.15 7.25 -18.40
C LEU A 267 -10.51 5.94 -18.86
N ALA A 268 -10.57 4.96 -17.97
CA ALA A 268 -10.23 3.58 -18.24
C ALA A 268 -11.18 2.67 -17.47
N ILE A 269 -11.42 1.47 -17.99
CA ILE A 269 -12.18 0.42 -17.29
C ILE A 269 -11.18 -0.55 -16.68
N LEU A 270 -11.31 -0.82 -15.39
CA LEU A 270 -10.59 -1.86 -14.67
C LEU A 270 -11.58 -2.95 -14.28
N THR A 271 -11.28 -4.21 -14.65
CA THR A 271 -12.18 -5.35 -14.45
C THR A 271 -11.49 -6.46 -13.68
N LEU A 272 -12.11 -6.90 -12.59
CA LEU A 272 -11.79 -8.16 -11.93
C LEU A 272 -12.56 -9.30 -12.59
N THR A 273 -11.89 -10.43 -12.83
CA THR A 273 -12.52 -11.65 -13.37
C THR A 273 -12.19 -12.87 -12.52
N GLY A 274 -13.20 -13.69 -12.21
CA GLY A 274 -13.04 -14.96 -11.51
C GLY A 274 -14.37 -15.62 -11.11
N ASP A 275 -14.54 -16.91 -11.39
CA ASP A 275 -15.74 -17.69 -11.05
C ASP A 275 -15.93 -17.86 -9.53
N GLY A 276 -14.82 -17.83 -8.78
CA GLY A 276 -14.84 -17.94 -7.33
C GLY A 276 -15.50 -16.74 -6.64
N MET A 277 -15.56 -15.58 -7.30
CA MET A 277 -16.13 -14.36 -6.73
C MET A 277 -17.60 -14.52 -6.32
N ARG A 278 -18.40 -15.25 -7.10
CA ARG A 278 -19.82 -15.55 -6.78
C ARG A 278 -20.01 -16.27 -5.45
N LYS A 279 -19.01 -17.04 -5.00
CA LYS A 279 -19.06 -17.78 -3.73
C LYS A 279 -18.40 -17.01 -2.58
N SER A 280 -17.73 -15.90 -2.87
CA SER A 280 -16.90 -15.16 -1.92
C SER A 280 -17.50 -13.81 -1.60
N LYS A 281 -17.91 -13.63 -0.35
CA LYS A 281 -18.43 -12.35 0.14
C LYS A 281 -17.32 -11.31 0.24
N GLY A 282 -17.64 -10.06 -0.07
CA GLY A 282 -16.76 -8.91 0.17
C GLY A 282 -15.70 -8.63 -0.90
N ILE A 283 -15.69 -9.37 -2.03
CA ILE A 283 -14.72 -9.15 -3.11
C ILE A 283 -14.84 -7.75 -3.73
N ALA A 284 -16.07 -7.32 -4.07
CA ALA A 284 -16.32 -5.97 -4.56
C ALA A 284 -15.88 -4.90 -3.55
N GLY A 285 -16.24 -5.07 -2.28
CA GLY A 285 -15.83 -4.16 -1.20
C GLY A 285 -14.30 -4.09 -1.05
N LYS A 286 -13.60 -5.23 -1.12
CA LYS A 286 -12.14 -5.30 -1.06
C LYS A 286 -11.48 -4.60 -2.26
N CYS A 287 -12.03 -4.78 -3.46
CA CYS A 287 -11.59 -4.10 -4.69
C CYS A 287 -11.72 -2.58 -4.57
N PHE A 288 -12.91 -2.07 -4.23
CA PHE A 288 -13.13 -0.63 -4.13
C PHE A 288 -12.39 0.01 -2.96
N THR A 289 -12.18 -0.74 -1.87
CA THR A 289 -11.31 -0.30 -0.76
C THR A 289 -9.87 -0.13 -1.22
N GLN A 290 -9.36 -1.03 -2.08
CA GLN A 290 -8.02 -0.93 -2.64
C GLN A 290 -7.90 0.27 -3.58
N LEU A 291 -8.87 0.50 -4.47
CA LEU A 291 -8.87 1.72 -5.31
C LEU A 291 -8.88 3.00 -4.46
N ALA A 292 -9.70 3.06 -3.42
CA ALA A 292 -9.72 4.20 -2.50
C ALA A 292 -8.39 4.38 -1.75
N ARG A 293 -7.70 3.29 -1.39
CA ARG A 293 -6.38 3.35 -0.74
C ARG A 293 -5.29 3.84 -1.68
N ALA A 294 -5.40 3.53 -2.97
CA ALA A 294 -4.53 4.04 -4.02
C ALA A 294 -4.86 5.49 -4.44
N ASP A 295 -5.77 6.16 -3.73
CA ASP A 295 -6.27 7.50 -4.05
C ASP A 295 -6.85 7.58 -5.48
N VAL A 296 -7.56 6.52 -5.89
CA VAL A 296 -8.23 6.41 -7.18
C VAL A 296 -9.73 6.52 -6.98
N ASN A 297 -10.31 7.61 -7.49
CA ASN A 297 -11.76 7.80 -7.49
C ASN A 297 -12.45 6.90 -8.52
N ILE A 298 -13.61 6.36 -8.15
CA ILE A 298 -14.44 5.51 -9.01
C ILE A 298 -15.55 6.37 -9.62
N VAL A 299 -15.59 6.44 -10.95
CA VAL A 299 -16.57 7.23 -11.72
C VAL A 299 -17.88 6.44 -11.91
N ALA A 300 -17.76 5.16 -12.27
CA ALA A 300 -18.90 4.26 -12.41
C ALA A 300 -18.52 2.83 -12.09
N ILE A 301 -19.54 2.01 -11.82
CA ILE A 301 -19.40 0.59 -11.52
C ILE A 301 -20.36 -0.18 -12.42
N ALA A 302 -19.91 -1.33 -12.91
CA ALA A 302 -20.77 -2.32 -13.53
C ALA A 302 -20.46 -3.71 -12.97
N GLN A 303 -21.52 -4.45 -12.62
CA GLN A 303 -21.43 -5.83 -12.19
C GLN A 303 -22.67 -6.58 -12.68
N GLY A 304 -22.44 -7.65 -13.44
CA GLY A 304 -23.52 -8.50 -13.96
C GLY A 304 -23.97 -9.56 -12.95
N SER A 305 -25.18 -10.08 -13.10
CA SER A 305 -25.80 -11.07 -12.18
C SER A 305 -25.02 -12.38 -12.01
N SER A 306 -24.03 -12.65 -12.85
CA SER A 306 -23.11 -13.79 -12.70
C SER A 306 -22.07 -13.60 -11.58
N GLU A 307 -21.84 -12.36 -11.13
CA GLU A 307 -20.80 -11.97 -10.15
C GLU A 307 -19.37 -12.41 -10.54
N ARG A 308 -19.15 -12.84 -11.79
CA ARG A 308 -17.85 -13.28 -12.31
C ARG A 308 -16.97 -12.13 -12.73
N SER A 309 -17.56 -10.98 -13.02
CA SER A 309 -16.83 -9.77 -13.36
C SER A 309 -17.34 -8.58 -12.56
N ILE A 310 -16.40 -7.77 -12.09
CA ILE A 310 -16.65 -6.49 -11.42
C ILE A 310 -15.82 -5.45 -12.14
N SER A 311 -16.47 -4.49 -12.77
CA SER A 311 -15.81 -3.41 -13.52
C SER A 311 -15.96 -2.08 -12.80
N ALA A 312 -14.88 -1.31 -12.75
CA ALA A 312 -14.85 0.07 -12.27
C ALA A 312 -14.30 0.98 -13.36
N VAL A 313 -14.98 2.09 -13.60
CA VAL A 313 -14.49 3.17 -14.45
C VAL A 313 -13.71 4.14 -13.59
N ILE A 314 -12.45 4.40 -13.93
CA ILE A 314 -11.52 5.24 -13.18
C ILE A 314 -10.81 6.22 -14.12
N ALA A 315 -10.19 7.25 -13.56
CA ALA A 315 -9.33 8.13 -14.35
C ALA A 315 -8.12 7.36 -14.94
N ARG A 316 -7.74 7.67 -16.18
CA ARG A 316 -6.63 7.02 -16.89
C ARG A 316 -5.31 7.10 -16.11
N SER A 317 -5.04 8.22 -15.44
CA SER A 317 -3.86 8.43 -14.60
C SER A 317 -3.82 7.56 -13.33
N GLY A 318 -4.93 6.93 -12.95
CA GLY A 318 -5.03 6.05 -11.78
C GLY A 318 -4.84 4.56 -12.10
N VAL A 319 -4.71 4.17 -13.37
CA VAL A 319 -4.75 2.76 -13.79
C VAL A 319 -3.61 1.94 -13.17
N GLU A 320 -2.37 2.38 -13.32
CA GLU A 320 -1.21 1.62 -12.83
C GLU A 320 -1.26 1.44 -11.31
N ARG A 321 -1.54 2.52 -10.58
CA ARG A 321 -1.69 2.49 -9.11
C ARG A 321 -2.83 1.57 -8.69
N GLY A 322 -3.96 1.65 -9.38
CA GLY A 322 -5.13 0.81 -9.13
C GLY A 322 -4.86 -0.67 -9.37
N VAL A 323 -4.25 -1.03 -10.50
CA VAL A 323 -3.89 -2.42 -10.83
C VAL A 323 -2.90 -2.98 -9.82
N ARG A 324 -1.83 -2.25 -9.49
CA ARG A 324 -0.83 -2.69 -8.49
C ARG A 324 -1.47 -2.98 -7.13
N MET A 325 -2.28 -2.04 -6.63
CA MET A 325 -2.94 -2.17 -5.33
C MET A 325 -3.95 -3.33 -5.30
N ILE A 326 -4.74 -3.50 -6.35
CA ILE A 326 -5.67 -4.62 -6.47
C ILE A 326 -4.92 -5.94 -6.60
N PHE A 327 -3.88 -6.00 -7.44
CA PHE A 327 -3.07 -7.19 -7.65
C PHE A 327 -2.48 -7.68 -6.34
N GLN A 328 -1.87 -6.76 -5.61
CA GLN A 328 -1.32 -7.03 -4.30
C GLN A 328 -2.38 -7.53 -3.31
N ALA A 329 -3.62 -7.03 -3.38
CA ALA A 329 -4.66 -7.49 -2.47
C ALA A 329 -5.21 -8.88 -2.79
N PHE A 330 -5.15 -9.33 -4.05
CA PHE A 330 -5.79 -10.58 -4.49
C PHE A 330 -4.82 -11.71 -4.85
N PHE A 331 -3.63 -11.39 -5.34
CA PHE A 331 -2.64 -12.38 -5.81
C PHE A 331 -1.37 -12.40 -4.96
N ASP A 332 -1.03 -11.28 -4.35
CA ASP A 332 0.07 -11.22 -3.41
C ASP A 332 -0.45 -11.50 -2.00
N SER A 333 0.10 -12.51 -1.34
CA SER A 333 -0.16 -12.72 0.09
C SER A 333 0.71 -11.81 0.96
N THR A 334 1.66 -11.10 0.34
CA THR A 334 2.54 -10.18 1.06
C THR A 334 1.86 -8.84 1.29
N MET A 335 2.04 -8.34 2.50
CA MET A 335 1.64 -7.01 2.92
C MET A 335 2.87 -6.12 2.86
N PRO A 336 3.08 -5.35 1.77
CA PRO A 336 4.20 -4.46 1.63
C PRO A 336 4.10 -3.28 2.59
N ILE A 337 5.28 -2.80 2.99
CA ILE A 337 5.52 -1.55 3.69
C ILE A 337 6.77 -0.95 3.06
N ASP A 338 6.63 0.21 2.44
CA ASP A 338 7.71 0.91 1.74
C ASP A 338 8.19 2.07 2.62
N LEU A 339 9.44 2.00 3.10
CA LEU A 339 9.98 2.94 4.08
C LEU A 339 10.85 4.01 3.43
N VAL A 340 10.57 5.27 3.79
CA VAL A 340 11.47 6.40 3.59
C VAL A 340 12.00 6.81 4.96
N VAL A 341 13.24 6.46 5.25
CA VAL A 341 13.87 6.69 6.56
C VAL A 341 14.70 7.98 6.52
N VAL A 342 14.28 8.99 7.28
CA VAL A 342 14.99 10.26 7.41
C VAL A 342 15.59 10.35 8.82
N GLY A 343 16.90 10.55 8.89
CA GLY A 343 17.65 10.59 10.15
C GLY A 343 18.36 9.27 10.43
N CYS A 344 19.59 9.16 9.95
CA CYS A 344 20.41 7.95 10.09
C CYS A 344 21.38 7.97 11.28
N GLY A 345 21.05 8.73 12.34
CA GLY A 345 21.82 8.81 13.59
C GLY A 345 21.72 7.54 14.44
N ASN A 346 21.85 7.66 15.76
CA ASN A 346 21.84 6.52 16.68
C ASN A 346 20.57 5.66 16.55
N VAL A 347 19.39 6.29 16.60
CA VAL A 347 18.09 5.60 16.51
C VAL A 347 17.84 5.03 15.11
N GLY A 348 18.00 5.84 14.06
CA GLY A 348 17.79 5.38 12.68
C GLY A 348 18.74 4.25 12.26
N SER A 349 20.01 4.32 12.66
CA SER A 349 20.96 3.21 12.46
C SER A 349 20.55 1.94 13.21
N ALA A 350 20.00 2.06 14.42
CA ALA A 350 19.49 0.91 15.17
C ALA A 350 18.25 0.30 14.50
N LEU A 351 17.34 1.13 13.97
CA LEU A 351 16.18 0.68 13.21
C LEU A 351 16.58 -0.09 11.96
N LEU A 352 17.50 0.43 11.14
CA LEU A 352 17.94 -0.23 9.92
C LEU A 352 18.58 -1.60 10.20
N ARG A 353 19.35 -1.73 11.30
CA ARG A 353 19.87 -3.03 11.75
C ARG A 353 18.76 -4.00 12.18
N GLN A 354 17.74 -3.51 12.89
CA GLN A 354 16.60 -4.34 13.27
C GLN A 354 15.81 -4.81 12.05
N LEU A 355 15.60 -3.92 11.06
CA LEU A 355 14.97 -4.26 9.79
C LEU A 355 15.75 -5.37 9.08
N ALA A 356 17.06 -5.21 8.89
CA ALA A 356 17.94 -6.22 8.28
C ALA A 356 17.79 -7.60 8.95
N THR A 357 17.70 -7.64 10.28
CA THR A 357 17.61 -8.89 11.05
C THR A 357 16.24 -9.55 10.94
N GLN A 358 15.18 -8.80 10.67
CA GLN A 358 13.80 -9.27 10.75
C GLN A 358 13.17 -9.60 9.38
N THR A 359 13.83 -9.25 8.28
CA THR A 359 13.35 -9.43 6.91
C THR A 359 12.82 -10.84 6.64
N GLU A 360 13.61 -11.88 6.93
CA GLU A 360 13.20 -13.28 6.68
C GLU A 360 11.98 -13.70 7.50
N ARG A 361 11.94 -13.31 8.78
CA ARG A 361 10.82 -13.63 9.68
C ARG A 361 9.53 -12.97 9.20
N LEU A 362 9.61 -11.70 8.79
CA LEU A 362 8.46 -10.95 8.29
C LEU A 362 7.97 -11.53 6.95
N ALA A 363 8.88 -11.90 6.06
CA ALA A 363 8.53 -12.59 4.82
C ALA A 363 7.76 -13.90 5.10
N GLY A 364 8.19 -14.68 6.09
CA GLY A 364 7.46 -15.88 6.56
C GLY A 364 6.06 -15.60 7.13
N GLN A 365 5.79 -14.37 7.56
CA GLN A 365 4.47 -13.91 8.02
C GLN A 365 3.64 -13.27 6.89
N GLY A 366 4.16 -13.22 5.66
CA GLY A 366 3.53 -12.52 4.56
C GLY A 366 3.60 -11.00 4.71
N VAL A 367 4.65 -10.46 5.33
CA VAL A 367 4.91 -9.02 5.41
C VAL A 367 6.20 -8.72 4.67
N SER A 368 6.14 -7.81 3.69
CA SER A 368 7.32 -7.36 2.95
C SER A 368 7.67 -5.94 3.40
N VAL A 369 8.79 -5.77 4.10
CA VAL A 369 9.24 -4.43 4.50
C VAL A 369 10.45 -4.06 3.66
N ARG A 370 10.30 -3.02 2.85
CA ARG A 370 11.33 -2.54 1.93
C ARG A 370 11.73 -1.12 2.29
N VAL A 371 13.03 -0.87 2.44
CA VAL A 371 13.55 0.49 2.59
C VAL A 371 13.78 1.05 1.20
N VAL A 372 13.01 2.06 0.78
CA VAL A 372 13.12 2.67 -0.56
C VAL A 372 14.07 3.86 -0.54
N ALA A 373 14.15 4.57 0.59
CA ALA A 373 15.08 5.67 0.74
C ALA A 373 15.65 5.77 2.15
N VAL A 374 16.90 6.21 2.23
CA VAL A 374 17.60 6.56 3.48
C VAL A 374 18.21 7.95 3.31
N ALA A 375 17.94 8.86 4.25
CA ALA A 375 18.41 10.22 4.16
C ALA A 375 18.97 10.75 5.49
N ASN A 376 19.91 11.70 5.39
CA ASN A 376 20.41 12.50 6.49
C ASN A 376 20.29 14.00 6.15
N SER A 377 20.82 14.88 6.99
CA SER A 377 20.71 16.33 6.81
C SER A 377 21.42 16.88 5.56
N ARG A 378 22.22 16.07 4.85
CA ARG A 378 23.04 16.48 3.71
C ARG A 378 22.74 15.69 2.44
N ARG A 379 22.44 14.39 2.56
CA ARG A 379 22.35 13.46 1.44
C ARG A 379 21.16 12.52 1.57
N MET A 380 20.70 11.99 0.45
CA MET A 380 19.70 10.94 0.35
C MET A 380 20.14 9.85 -0.62
N LEU A 381 19.81 8.61 -0.30
CA LEU A 381 19.91 7.44 -1.15
C LEU A 381 18.49 6.99 -1.47
N VAL A 382 18.19 6.77 -2.75
CA VAL A 382 16.88 6.33 -3.23
C VAL A 382 17.07 5.15 -4.17
N ASP A 383 16.37 4.05 -3.92
CA ASP A 383 16.31 2.89 -4.79
C ASP A 383 14.89 2.31 -4.79
N GLY A 384 14.19 2.40 -5.94
CA GLY A 384 12.84 1.88 -6.12
C GLY A 384 12.73 0.36 -5.97
N ASN A 385 13.84 -0.37 -6.16
CA ASN A 385 13.90 -1.82 -5.92
C ASN A 385 14.18 -2.15 -4.44
N GLY A 386 14.67 -1.18 -3.67
CA GLY A 386 14.95 -1.30 -2.25
C GLY A 386 16.44 -1.19 -1.93
N VAL A 387 16.76 -0.38 -0.93
CA VAL A 387 18.06 -0.24 -0.28
C VAL A 387 18.27 -1.40 0.70
N ASP A 388 19.43 -2.06 0.64
CA ASP A 388 19.82 -3.07 1.63
C ASP A 388 20.08 -2.41 3.00
N PRO A 389 19.28 -2.70 4.05
CA PRO A 389 19.46 -2.12 5.37
C PRO A 389 20.77 -2.54 6.08
N SER A 390 21.51 -3.48 5.52
CA SER A 390 22.84 -3.92 6.00
C SER A 390 23.98 -3.09 5.38
N LEU A 391 23.81 -2.60 4.14
CA LEU A 391 24.84 -1.93 3.35
C LEU A 391 24.58 -0.42 3.16
N TRP A 392 23.45 0.10 3.66
CA TRP A 392 23.02 1.49 3.45
C TRP A 392 24.08 2.56 3.76
N ARG A 393 25.02 2.31 4.67
CA ARG A 393 26.06 3.30 5.03
C ARG A 393 27.03 3.53 3.88
N GLU A 394 27.51 2.44 3.29
CA GLU A 394 28.45 2.47 2.17
C GLU A 394 27.74 3.06 0.94
N ASP A 395 26.52 2.61 0.66
CA ASP A 395 25.73 3.12 -0.45
C ASP A 395 25.37 4.62 -0.30
N LEU A 396 25.07 5.08 0.92
CA LEU A 396 24.80 6.50 1.18
C LEU A 396 26.07 7.36 1.02
N GLU A 397 27.27 6.82 1.20
CA GLU A 397 28.51 7.55 0.97
C GLU A 397 28.86 7.62 -0.53
N GLU A 398 28.66 6.52 -1.26
CA GLU A 398 29.10 6.35 -2.65
C GLU A 398 28.07 6.74 -3.71
N LYS A 399 26.77 6.46 -3.48
CA LYS A 399 25.71 6.49 -4.51
C LYS A 399 24.62 7.54 -4.24
N SER A 400 24.83 8.43 -3.27
CA SER A 400 23.79 9.37 -2.83
C SER A 400 23.74 10.68 -3.62
N ALA A 401 22.56 11.30 -3.60
CA ALA A 401 22.32 12.66 -4.06
C ALA A 401 22.21 13.62 -2.86
N PRO A 402 22.30 14.95 -3.07
CA PRO A 402 21.92 15.93 -2.04
C PRO A 402 20.49 15.68 -1.54
N LEU A 403 20.24 16.00 -0.26
CA LEU A 403 18.89 15.89 0.31
C LEU A 403 17.89 16.74 -0.49
N ASP A 404 16.85 16.11 -1.02
CA ASP A 404 15.71 16.78 -1.66
C ASP A 404 14.40 16.20 -1.10
N LEU A 405 13.71 16.99 -0.29
CA LEU A 405 12.44 16.59 0.32
C LEU A 405 11.29 16.48 -0.69
N SER A 406 11.33 17.23 -1.81
CA SER A 406 10.30 17.11 -2.85
C SER A 406 10.43 15.76 -3.55
N ALA A 407 11.65 15.37 -3.93
CA ALA A 407 11.91 14.08 -4.54
C ALA A 407 11.47 12.92 -3.64
N LEU A 408 11.79 12.96 -2.33
CA LEU A 408 11.35 11.93 -1.38
C LEU A 408 9.83 11.84 -1.24
N ARG A 409 9.13 12.98 -1.34
CA ARG A 409 7.66 13.03 -1.28
C ARG A 409 7.02 12.46 -2.56
N GLU A 410 7.59 12.74 -3.73
CA GLU A 410 7.05 12.28 -5.02
C GLU A 410 6.99 10.75 -5.12
N LEU A 411 7.94 10.05 -4.48
CA LEU A 411 7.94 8.59 -4.35
C LEU A 411 6.62 8.02 -3.82
N GLY A 412 5.92 8.74 -2.94
CA GLY A 412 4.69 8.24 -2.32
C GLY A 412 3.60 7.85 -3.33
N THR A 413 3.61 8.45 -4.51
CA THR A 413 2.65 8.15 -5.57
C THR A 413 2.91 6.81 -6.27
N GLU A 414 4.14 6.29 -6.21
CA GLU A 414 4.56 5.05 -6.87
C GLU A 414 4.57 3.85 -5.92
N LEU A 415 4.55 4.11 -4.61
CA LEU A 415 4.69 3.11 -3.55
C LEU A 415 3.35 2.51 -3.12
N ALA A 416 3.38 1.25 -2.70
CA ALA A 416 2.17 0.52 -2.33
C ALA A 416 1.66 0.92 -0.94
N ASN A 417 2.57 0.96 0.04
CA ASN A 417 2.24 1.38 1.41
C ASN A 417 3.37 2.26 1.96
N PRO A 418 3.44 3.52 1.51
CA PRO A 418 4.54 4.41 1.87
C PRO A 418 4.46 4.84 3.34
N VAL A 419 5.59 4.75 4.04
CA VAL A 419 5.77 5.18 5.44
C VAL A 419 7.00 6.07 5.56
N LEU A 420 6.80 7.32 5.95
CA LEU A 420 7.86 8.22 6.36
C LEU A 420 8.26 7.87 7.79
N VAL A 421 9.53 7.54 7.99
CA VAL A 421 10.11 7.28 9.30
C VAL A 421 11.06 8.42 9.64
N ASP A 422 10.59 9.39 10.43
CA ASP A 422 11.39 10.55 10.84
C ASP A 422 12.10 10.29 12.17
N CYS A 423 13.35 9.84 12.08
CA CYS A 423 14.26 9.63 13.21
C CYS A 423 15.12 10.87 13.54
N THR A 424 14.68 12.07 13.16
CA THR A 424 15.39 13.33 13.48
C THR A 424 14.89 13.97 14.78
N ALA A 425 15.54 15.06 15.21
CA ALA A 425 15.14 15.85 16.38
C ALA A 425 14.77 17.31 16.05
N GLY A 426 14.88 17.70 14.78
CA GLY A 426 14.65 19.06 14.29
C GLY A 426 13.21 19.28 13.82
N ASP A 427 12.84 20.53 13.56
CA ASP A 427 11.47 20.88 13.10
C ASP A 427 11.29 20.87 11.57
N VAL A 428 12.38 20.75 10.80
CA VAL A 428 12.34 20.77 9.33
C VAL A 428 11.49 19.62 8.77
N ILE A 429 11.70 18.39 9.24
CA ILE A 429 10.96 17.22 8.74
C ILE A 429 9.50 17.21 9.23
N PRO A 430 9.20 17.48 10.52
CA PRO A 430 7.82 17.72 10.97
C PRO A 430 7.08 18.83 10.22
N GLY A 431 7.81 19.82 9.68
CA GLY A 431 7.23 20.87 8.85
C GLY A 431 6.71 20.35 7.51
N ALA A 432 7.34 19.31 6.98
CA ALA A 432 7.00 18.66 5.71
C ALA A 432 5.99 17.51 5.84
N TYR A 433 5.62 17.10 7.07
CA TYR A 433 4.64 16.03 7.28
C TYR A 433 3.34 16.20 6.50
N PRO A 434 2.73 17.42 6.40
CA PRO A 434 1.51 17.59 5.64
C PRO A 434 1.65 17.14 4.19
N GLU A 435 2.75 17.52 3.53
CA GLU A 435 2.97 17.21 2.14
C GLU A 435 3.30 15.73 1.91
N PHE A 436 4.00 15.08 2.84
CA PHE A 436 4.18 13.62 2.82
C PHE A 436 2.82 12.89 2.96
N MET A 437 1.97 13.30 3.90
CA MET A 437 0.65 12.69 4.07
C MET A 437 -0.24 12.85 2.82
N LEU A 438 -0.19 14.02 2.17
CA LEU A 438 -0.89 14.28 0.91
C LEU A 438 -0.36 13.42 -0.24
N ALA A 439 0.93 13.08 -0.24
CA ALA A 439 1.52 12.15 -1.20
C ALA A 439 1.27 10.66 -0.86
N GLY A 440 0.48 10.36 0.17
CA GLY A 440 0.06 9.01 0.53
C GLY A 440 0.80 8.40 1.72
N PHE A 441 1.81 9.06 2.28
CA PHE A 441 2.62 8.50 3.37
C PHE A 441 1.86 8.40 4.70
N HIS A 442 2.05 7.28 5.39
CA HIS A 442 1.95 7.25 6.85
C HIS A 442 3.18 7.93 7.47
N VAL A 443 3.06 8.46 8.68
CA VAL A 443 4.19 9.06 9.41
C VAL A 443 4.42 8.29 10.71
N VAL A 444 5.64 7.83 10.91
CA VAL A 444 6.12 7.19 12.15
C VAL A 444 7.31 7.98 12.66
N THR A 445 7.31 8.39 13.93
CA THR A 445 8.40 9.26 14.42
C THR A 445 8.65 9.22 15.93
N PRO A 446 9.92 9.20 16.39
CA PRO A 446 10.32 9.60 17.74
C PRO A 446 10.42 11.13 17.93
N ASN A 447 10.24 11.92 16.88
CA ASN A 447 10.43 13.37 16.90
C ASN A 447 9.26 14.07 17.59
N LYS A 448 9.54 14.68 18.74
CA LYS A 448 8.54 15.38 19.55
C LYS A 448 8.02 16.67 18.92
N ARG A 449 8.76 17.28 17.98
CA ARG A 449 8.47 18.63 17.47
C ARG A 449 7.11 18.73 16.78
N GLY A 450 6.67 17.68 16.08
CA GLY A 450 5.34 17.63 15.47
C GLY A 450 4.19 17.67 16.49
N ASN A 451 4.41 17.14 17.70
CA ASN A 451 3.42 17.06 18.77
C ASN A 451 3.51 18.21 19.78
N THR A 452 4.66 18.88 19.87
CA THR A 452 4.93 19.97 20.81
C THR A 452 5.09 21.34 20.14
N GLY A 453 4.83 21.45 18.84
CA GLY A 453 4.72 22.74 18.15
C GLY A 453 3.43 23.49 18.54
N PRO A 454 3.14 24.62 17.88
CA PRO A 454 1.89 25.35 18.07
C PRO A 454 0.65 24.45 17.98
N MET A 455 -0.36 24.69 18.82
CA MET A 455 -1.54 23.83 18.94
C MET A 455 -2.33 23.71 17.62
N ASP A 456 -2.40 24.80 16.84
CA ASP A 456 -3.05 24.82 15.53
C ASP A 456 -2.40 23.84 14.53
N ARG A 457 -1.06 23.79 14.50
CA ARG A 457 -0.29 22.88 13.68
C ARG A 457 -0.48 21.43 14.14
N TYR A 458 -0.47 21.16 15.44
CA TYR A 458 -0.74 19.82 15.97
C TYR A 458 -2.14 19.31 15.57
N LEU A 459 -3.17 20.15 15.75
CA LEU A 459 -4.54 19.82 15.35
C LEU A 459 -4.68 19.65 13.84
N ALA A 460 -3.99 20.48 13.05
CA ALA A 460 -3.97 20.37 11.60
C ALA A 460 -3.38 19.02 11.14
N LEU A 461 -2.26 18.58 11.74
CA LEU A 461 -1.66 17.27 11.46
C LEU A 461 -2.62 16.11 11.78
N LYS A 462 -3.25 16.13 12.96
CA LYS A 462 -4.23 15.10 13.37
C LYS A 462 -5.44 15.08 12.44
N SER A 463 -5.94 16.25 12.04
CA SER A 463 -7.07 16.38 11.11
C SER A 463 -6.73 15.89 9.71
N LEU A 464 -5.55 16.25 9.20
CA LEU A 464 -5.06 15.84 7.88
C LEU A 464 -4.90 14.32 7.80
N ALA A 465 -4.24 13.71 8.80
CA ALA A 465 -4.09 12.26 8.88
C ALA A 465 -5.45 11.55 8.81
N ARG A 466 -6.45 12.04 9.56
CA ARG A 466 -7.82 11.49 9.52
C ARG A 466 -8.50 11.66 8.17
N ARG A 467 -8.42 12.86 7.56
CA ARG A 467 -9.06 13.17 6.28
C ARG A 467 -8.52 12.32 5.13
N HIS A 468 -7.21 12.12 5.08
CA HIS A 468 -6.52 11.36 4.03
C HIS A 468 -6.31 9.88 4.39
N ARG A 469 -6.93 9.40 5.49
CA ARG A 469 -6.82 8.02 5.98
C ARG A 469 -5.36 7.56 6.16
N ARG A 470 -4.49 8.48 6.57
CA ARG A 470 -3.10 8.21 6.91
C ARG A 470 -2.98 8.00 8.42
N ARG A 471 -1.93 7.29 8.83
CA ARG A 471 -1.61 7.08 10.25
C ARG A 471 -0.48 8.03 10.62
N TYR A 472 -0.63 8.72 11.74
CA TYR A 472 0.42 9.52 12.37
C TYR A 472 0.72 8.88 13.73
N LEU A 473 1.83 8.16 13.79
CA LEU A 473 2.24 7.35 14.93
C LEU A 473 3.53 7.91 15.53
N TYR A 474 3.53 8.06 16.85
CA TYR A 474 4.61 8.72 17.58
C TYR A 474 4.76 8.11 18.97
N GLU A 475 4.58 6.79 19.08
CA GLU A 475 4.65 6.05 20.35
C GLU A 475 5.92 6.38 21.12
N THR A 476 7.01 6.47 20.36
CA THR A 476 8.37 6.61 20.90
C THR A 476 8.74 8.03 21.34
N THR A 477 7.82 8.98 21.22
CA THR A 477 8.00 10.35 21.76
C THR A 477 7.97 10.38 23.29
N VAL A 478 7.25 9.45 23.93
CA VAL A 478 7.13 9.34 25.39
C VAL A 478 7.38 7.89 25.82
N GLY A 479 8.42 7.65 26.61
CA GLY A 479 8.72 6.31 27.13
C GLY A 479 9.50 5.39 26.18
N ALA A 480 10.09 5.92 25.11
CA ALA A 480 10.90 5.19 24.13
C ALA A 480 10.15 3.99 23.53
N GLY A 481 10.45 2.75 23.93
CA GLY A 481 9.75 1.56 23.41
C GLY A 481 8.53 1.13 24.24
N LEU A 482 8.22 1.83 25.33
CA LEU A 482 7.05 1.52 26.16
C LEU A 482 5.75 1.89 25.43
N PRO A 483 4.68 1.07 25.53
CA PRO A 483 3.40 1.35 24.89
C PRO A 483 2.61 2.38 25.72
N VAL A 484 2.94 3.66 25.57
CA VAL A 484 2.38 4.75 26.39
C VAL A 484 1.21 5.43 25.68
N ILE A 485 1.46 5.99 24.51
CA ILE A 485 0.52 6.79 23.73
C ILE A 485 -0.65 5.95 23.27
N GLU A 486 -0.40 4.76 22.70
CA GLU A 486 -1.47 3.87 22.24
C GLU A 486 -2.39 3.43 23.37
N ASN A 487 -1.83 3.04 24.53
CA ASN A 487 -2.64 2.62 25.67
C ASN A 487 -3.49 3.78 26.20
N LEU A 488 -2.93 4.98 26.33
CA LEU A 488 -3.69 6.16 26.71
C LEU A 488 -4.82 6.45 25.71
N GLN A 489 -4.53 6.45 24.41
CA GLN A 489 -5.53 6.68 23.36
C GLN A 489 -6.64 5.62 23.39
N ASN A 490 -6.30 4.35 23.58
CA ASN A 490 -7.28 3.26 23.66
C ASN A 490 -8.24 3.42 24.85
N LEU A 491 -7.73 3.82 26.02
CA LEU A 491 -8.56 4.12 27.19
C LEU A 491 -9.53 5.27 26.90
N LEU A 492 -9.02 6.38 26.36
CA LEU A 492 -9.83 7.56 26.05
C LEU A 492 -10.89 7.27 24.97
N HIS A 493 -10.54 6.51 23.92
CA HIS A 493 -11.50 6.08 22.89
C HIS A 493 -12.59 5.15 23.44
N ALA A 494 -12.30 4.37 24.50
CA ALA A 494 -13.29 3.56 25.20
C ALA A 494 -14.20 4.36 26.15
N GLY A 495 -14.03 5.69 26.23
CA GLY A 495 -14.82 6.57 27.08
C GLY A 495 -14.27 6.76 28.50
N ASP A 496 -13.03 6.32 28.75
CA ASP A 496 -12.29 6.68 29.97
C ASP A 496 -11.87 8.16 29.94
N SER A 497 -11.39 8.68 31.06
CA SER A 497 -10.88 10.04 31.20
C SER A 497 -9.69 10.08 32.15
N LEU A 498 -8.63 10.78 31.78
CA LEU A 498 -7.47 11.01 32.64
C LEU A 498 -7.88 11.90 33.83
N ASP A 499 -7.61 11.44 35.05
CA ASP A 499 -7.79 12.21 36.29
C ASP A 499 -6.46 12.86 36.71
N SER A 500 -5.43 12.03 36.82
CA SER A 500 -4.07 12.52 37.07
C SER A 500 -3.01 11.61 36.45
N PHE A 501 -1.84 12.20 36.19
CA PHE A 501 -0.66 11.51 35.70
C PHE A 501 0.55 11.91 36.53
N ASN A 502 1.41 10.93 36.83
CA ASN A 502 2.74 11.17 37.38
C ASN A 502 3.74 10.26 36.66
N GLY A 503 4.89 10.79 36.24
CA GLY A 503 5.90 9.98 35.59
C GLY A 503 7.33 10.48 35.74
N ILE A 504 8.25 9.52 35.83
CA ILE A 504 9.69 9.73 35.63
C ILE A 504 9.95 9.46 34.15
N LEU A 505 10.21 10.54 33.41
CA LEU A 505 10.23 10.54 31.94
C LEU A 505 11.64 10.71 31.34
N SER A 506 12.66 10.89 32.17
CA SER A 506 14.06 10.98 31.77
C SER A 506 14.90 9.94 32.50
N GLY A 507 15.57 9.07 31.75
CA GLY A 507 16.50 8.09 32.29
C GLY A 507 17.71 8.74 32.96
N SER A 508 18.24 9.82 32.37
CA SER A 508 19.40 10.54 32.90
C SER A 508 19.09 11.15 34.28
N LEU A 509 17.91 11.76 34.43
CA LEU A 509 17.47 12.32 35.71
C LEU A 509 17.08 11.23 36.71
N SER A 510 16.47 10.13 36.25
CA SER A 510 16.18 8.95 37.08
C SER A 510 17.45 8.35 37.69
N PHE A 511 18.51 8.22 36.88
CA PHE A 511 19.82 7.77 37.34
C PHE A 511 20.42 8.75 38.34
N LEU A 512 20.43 10.05 38.02
CA LEU A 512 20.98 11.11 38.86
C LEU A 512 20.38 11.07 40.28
N PHE A 513 19.04 11.05 40.38
CA PHE A 513 18.36 11.05 41.67
C PHE A 513 18.51 9.73 42.45
N GLY A 514 18.68 8.60 41.75
CA GLY A 514 19.07 7.35 42.40
C GLY A 514 20.44 7.43 43.08
N ARG A 515 21.42 8.09 42.44
CA ARG A 515 22.77 8.29 43.03
C ARG A 515 22.77 9.29 44.17
N ILE A 516 21.98 10.36 44.07
CA ILE A 516 21.82 11.34 45.16
C ILE A 516 21.17 10.68 46.38
N GLU A 517 20.18 9.82 46.17
CA GLU A 517 19.57 9.01 47.23
C GLU A 517 20.60 8.09 47.92
N ASP A 518 21.54 7.50 47.16
CA ASP A 518 22.63 6.68 47.70
C ASP A 518 23.71 7.51 48.44
N GLY A 519 23.58 8.83 48.47
CA GLY A 519 24.49 9.72 49.19
C GLY A 519 25.52 10.44 48.32
N ALA A 520 25.49 10.29 46.99
CA ALA A 520 26.37 11.05 46.10
C ALA A 520 25.99 12.54 46.08
N THR A 521 26.98 13.41 45.86
CA THR A 521 26.72 14.83 45.60
C THR A 521 26.09 15.00 44.22
N PHE A 522 25.34 16.09 44.00
CA PHE A 522 24.72 16.38 42.71
C PHE A 522 25.78 16.43 41.60
N SER A 523 26.88 17.14 41.83
CA SER A 523 27.98 17.29 40.89
C SER A 523 28.63 15.96 40.53
N ALA A 524 28.90 15.10 41.51
CA ALA A 524 29.48 13.77 41.28
C ALA A 524 28.52 12.87 40.48
N ALA A 525 27.22 12.93 40.77
CA ALA A 525 26.22 12.14 40.08
C ALA A 525 26.03 12.58 38.61
N VAL A 526 26.09 13.89 38.32
CA VAL A 526 26.07 14.41 36.94
C VAL A 526 27.32 13.97 36.19
N LEU A 527 28.51 14.10 36.80
CA LEU A 527 29.77 13.65 36.18
C LEU A 527 29.76 12.14 35.89
N GLU A 528 29.27 11.33 36.82
CA GLU A 528 29.12 9.89 36.62
C GLU A 528 28.16 9.59 35.45
N ALA A 529 27.04 10.32 35.36
CA ALA A 529 26.11 10.18 34.25
C ALA A 529 26.72 10.56 32.90
N MET A 530 27.56 11.61 32.86
CA MET A 530 28.30 12.02 31.67
C MET A 530 29.32 10.97 31.24
N ASP A 531 30.13 10.45 32.18
CA ASP A 531 31.16 9.43 31.91
C ASP A 531 30.56 8.13 31.39
N ARG A 532 29.36 7.78 31.86
CA ARG A 532 28.61 6.60 31.42
C ARG A 532 27.80 6.84 30.13
N GLY A 533 27.80 8.06 29.60
CA GLY A 533 27.06 8.42 28.40
C GLY A 533 25.55 8.41 28.57
N PHE A 534 25.05 8.67 29.79
CA PHE A 534 23.63 8.79 30.08
C PHE A 534 23.08 10.19 29.80
N THR A 535 23.90 11.22 29.81
CA THR A 535 23.49 12.58 29.44
C THR A 535 23.77 12.85 27.96
N GLU A 536 23.13 13.89 27.43
CA GLU A 536 23.56 14.54 26.20
C GLU A 536 25.01 15.09 26.34
N PRO A 537 25.71 15.42 25.23
CA PRO A 537 27.07 15.97 25.28
C PRO A 537 27.19 17.20 26.19
N ASP A 538 26.12 17.98 26.27
CA ASP A 538 25.93 19.03 27.26
C ASP A 538 24.87 18.60 28.30
N PRO A 539 25.25 18.35 29.57
CA PRO A 539 24.32 17.87 30.59
C PRO A 539 23.20 18.88 30.90
N ARG A 540 23.38 20.16 30.56
CA ARG A 540 22.36 21.19 30.77
C ARG A 540 21.08 20.93 29.97
N ASP A 541 21.19 20.26 28.83
CA ASP A 541 20.03 19.91 28.00
C ASP A 541 19.07 18.99 28.77
N ASP A 542 19.61 18.02 29.52
CA ASP A 542 18.84 17.14 30.41
C ASP A 542 18.36 17.86 31.67
N LEU A 543 19.26 18.61 32.32
CA LEU A 543 18.99 19.29 33.60
C LEU A 543 17.98 20.44 33.49
N SER A 544 17.78 20.98 32.29
CA SER A 544 16.74 21.97 32.01
C SER A 544 15.33 21.46 32.31
N GLY A 545 15.10 20.15 32.25
CA GLY A 545 13.78 19.53 32.34
C GLY A 545 12.89 19.76 31.10
N ALA A 546 13.37 20.47 30.07
CA ALA A 546 12.57 20.80 28.90
C ALA A 546 12.10 19.56 28.12
N ASP A 547 12.89 18.48 28.09
CA ASP A 547 12.47 17.20 27.48
C ASP A 547 11.31 16.54 28.24
N VAL A 548 11.34 16.61 29.58
CA VAL A 548 10.25 16.12 30.44
C VAL A 548 9.00 16.96 30.23
N ALA A 549 9.12 18.29 30.21
CA ALA A 549 8.00 19.20 29.91
C ALA A 549 7.37 18.92 28.54
N ARG A 550 8.18 18.67 27.50
CA ARG A 550 7.67 18.27 26.18
C ARG A 550 6.88 16.97 26.23
N LYS A 551 7.34 15.97 26.98
CA LYS A 551 6.63 14.69 27.14
C LYS A 551 5.32 14.85 27.91
N VAL A 552 5.29 15.70 28.95
CA VAL A 552 4.07 16.07 29.67
C VAL A 552 3.08 16.76 28.72
N LEU A 553 3.54 17.72 27.91
CA LEU A 553 2.70 18.40 26.92
C LEU A 553 2.07 17.42 25.92
N ILE A 554 2.83 16.45 25.42
CA ILE A 554 2.31 15.40 24.53
C ILE A 554 1.18 14.63 25.22
N LEU A 555 1.40 14.16 26.45
CA LEU A 555 0.40 13.41 27.21
C LEU A 555 -0.85 14.25 27.52
N ALA A 556 -0.69 15.52 27.88
CA ALA A 556 -1.80 16.44 28.13
C ALA A 556 -2.65 16.65 26.88
N ARG A 557 -2.01 16.87 25.73
CA ARG A 557 -2.70 16.99 24.43
C ARG A 557 -3.42 15.71 24.03
N GLU A 558 -2.81 14.53 24.24
CA GLU A 558 -3.49 13.25 24.01
C GLU A 558 -4.67 13.03 24.95
N ALA A 559 -4.60 13.52 26.19
CA ALA A 559 -5.72 13.53 27.13
C ALA A 559 -6.83 14.54 26.79
N GLY A 560 -6.69 15.30 25.69
CA GLY A 560 -7.68 16.27 25.22
C GLY A 560 -7.53 17.67 25.82
N MET A 561 -6.43 17.96 26.52
CA MET A 561 -6.17 19.27 27.11
C MET A 561 -5.52 20.20 26.06
N PRO A 562 -6.12 21.36 25.75
CA PRO A 562 -5.55 22.31 24.79
C PRO A 562 -4.46 23.16 25.46
N MET A 563 -3.24 22.61 25.55
CA MET A 563 -2.09 23.27 26.18
C MET A 563 -1.02 23.64 25.14
N GLU A 564 -0.33 24.73 25.39
CA GLU A 564 0.94 25.12 24.77
C GLU A 564 2.13 24.77 25.67
N PHE A 565 3.35 24.83 25.13
CA PHE A 565 4.56 24.53 25.91
C PHE A 565 4.74 25.48 27.10
N ASP A 566 4.40 26.76 26.92
CA ASP A 566 4.51 27.78 27.95
C ASP A 566 3.44 27.63 29.06
N ASP A 567 2.41 26.81 28.84
CA ASP A 567 1.40 26.49 29.87
C ASP A 567 1.91 25.40 30.84
N ILE A 568 3.04 24.75 30.55
CA ILE A 568 3.64 23.75 31.44
C ILE A 568 4.51 24.45 32.48
N GLU A 569 4.19 24.28 33.75
CA GLU A 569 5.04 24.77 34.85
C GLU A 569 6.35 23.97 34.86
N LEU A 570 7.43 24.60 34.38
CA LEU A 570 8.76 23.98 34.34
C LEU A 570 9.65 24.55 35.45
N GLU A 571 9.94 23.71 36.44
CA GLU A 571 10.94 23.96 37.46
C GLU A 571 12.21 23.18 37.09
N GLY A 572 13.14 23.85 36.39
CA GLY A 572 14.43 23.27 36.03
C GLY A 572 15.28 22.91 37.26
N LEU A 573 16.22 21.96 37.11
CA LEU A 573 17.03 21.48 38.24
C LEU A 573 18.07 22.47 38.71
N VAL A 574 18.56 23.33 37.80
CA VAL A 574 19.63 24.27 38.10
C VAL A 574 19.16 25.70 37.87
N PRO A 575 19.65 26.68 38.65
CA PRO A 575 19.25 28.07 38.48
C PRO A 575 19.55 28.59 37.07
N THR A 576 18.76 29.56 36.60
CA THR A 576 18.90 30.15 35.25
C THR A 576 20.30 30.69 34.97
N ASP A 577 20.97 31.24 35.98
CA ASP A 577 22.34 31.76 35.85
C ASP A 577 23.35 30.66 35.53
N TYR A 578 23.12 29.42 35.98
CA TYR A 578 23.95 28.25 35.65
C TYR A 578 23.60 27.71 34.25
N MET A 579 22.33 27.79 33.84
CA MET A 579 21.92 27.42 32.48
C MET A 579 22.60 28.29 31.41
N ALA A 580 22.85 29.56 31.72
CA ALA A 580 23.46 30.54 30.81
C ALA A 580 25.00 30.41 30.69
N LEU A 581 25.67 29.64 31.55
CA LEU A 581 27.13 29.42 31.47
C LEU A 581 27.52 28.66 30.20
N ASP A 582 28.79 28.58 29.84
CA ASP A 582 29.22 27.57 28.88
C ASP A 582 29.40 26.20 29.56
N ARG A 583 29.54 25.13 28.77
CA ARG A 583 29.68 23.76 29.28
C ARG A 583 30.84 23.60 30.25
N ALA A 584 32.00 24.18 29.95
CA ALA A 584 33.20 24.01 30.78
C ALA A 584 33.06 24.74 32.11
N GLU A 585 32.51 25.94 32.05
CA GLU A 585 32.23 26.77 33.23
C GLU A 585 31.14 26.15 34.11
N PHE A 586 30.08 25.61 33.51
CA PHE A 586 29.02 24.88 34.20
C PHE A 586 29.60 23.69 34.99
N VAL A 587 30.38 22.82 34.34
CA VAL A 587 31.00 21.67 35.00
C VAL A 587 31.91 22.09 36.15
N ARG A 588 32.65 23.19 35.99
CA ARG A 588 33.54 23.71 37.05
C ARG A 588 32.79 24.24 38.27
N ARG A 589 31.65 24.91 38.06
CA ARG A 589 30.88 25.57 39.12
C ARG A 589 29.77 24.71 39.70
N MET A 590 29.44 23.58 39.08
CA MET A 590 28.42 22.64 39.54
C MET A 590 28.55 22.21 41.02
N PRO A 591 29.76 22.02 41.59
CA PRO A 591 29.89 21.70 43.03
C PRO A 591 29.32 22.77 43.97
N GLU A 592 29.16 24.02 43.52
CA GLU A 592 28.50 25.09 44.30
C GLU A 592 27.03 24.77 44.59
N LEU A 593 26.40 23.89 43.80
CA LEU A 593 25.01 23.48 43.94
C LEU A 593 24.80 22.30 44.90
N ASP A 594 25.86 21.60 45.29
CA ASP A 594 25.78 20.33 46.03
C ASP A 594 25.06 20.49 47.38
N ALA A 595 25.40 21.54 48.14
CA ALA A 595 24.81 21.78 49.46
C ALA A 595 23.27 21.94 49.41
N GLY A 596 22.74 22.57 48.36
CA GLY A 596 21.29 22.75 48.19
C GLY A 596 20.56 21.43 47.93
N PHE A 597 21.16 20.56 47.10
CA PHE A 597 20.60 19.23 46.83
C PHE A 597 20.72 18.28 48.04
N GLU A 598 21.82 18.38 48.80
CA GLU A 598 21.99 17.63 50.05
C GLU A 598 20.95 18.03 51.09
N GLU A 599 20.72 19.34 51.31
CA GLU A 599 19.68 19.82 52.21
C GLU A 599 18.29 19.34 51.78
N ALA A 600 17.98 19.41 50.48
CA ALA A 600 16.72 18.92 49.94
C ALA A 600 16.55 17.40 50.13
N ARG A 601 17.61 16.62 49.91
CA ARG A 601 17.63 15.17 50.12
C ARG A 601 17.37 14.84 51.59
N ASP A 602 18.09 15.48 52.50
CA ASP A 602 18.01 15.21 53.93
C ASP A 602 16.63 15.59 54.49
N LYS A 603 16.05 16.70 53.99
CA LYS A 603 14.67 17.10 54.31
C LYS A 603 13.64 16.07 53.82
N ALA A 604 13.81 15.51 52.62
CA ALA A 604 12.94 14.45 52.12
C ALA A 604 13.08 13.17 52.96
N ALA A 605 14.33 12.74 53.21
CA ALA A 605 14.66 11.54 53.98
C ALA A 605 14.13 11.60 55.42
N ALA A 606 14.16 12.78 56.06
CA ALA A 606 13.59 13.00 57.40
C ALA A 606 12.08 12.68 57.49
N THR A 607 11.37 12.70 56.35
CA THR A 607 9.95 12.35 56.26
C THR A 607 9.70 10.99 55.60
N GLY A 608 10.75 10.17 55.42
CA GLY A 608 10.67 8.87 54.74
C GLY A 608 10.38 8.99 53.23
N LYS A 609 10.67 10.14 52.62
CA LYS A 609 10.45 10.43 51.20
C LYS A 609 11.78 10.45 50.44
N VAL A 610 11.69 10.29 49.13
CA VAL A 610 12.82 10.38 48.18
C VAL A 610 12.58 11.48 47.16
N LEU A 611 13.66 12.09 46.66
CA LEU A 611 13.58 13.10 45.60
C LEU A 611 13.54 12.45 44.23
N ARG A 612 12.62 12.89 43.38
CA ARG A 612 12.51 12.49 41.97
C ARG A 612 12.18 13.69 41.10
N PHE A 613 12.70 13.73 39.89
CA PHE A 613 12.24 14.69 38.88
C PHE A 613 11.04 14.10 38.14
N VAL A 614 9.87 14.71 38.31
CA VAL A 614 8.58 14.15 37.90
C VAL A 614 7.89 15.10 36.93
N GLY A 615 7.35 14.53 35.85
CA GLY A 615 6.31 15.16 35.05
C GLY A 615 4.94 14.77 35.60
N SER A 616 4.07 15.75 35.85
CA SER A 616 2.74 15.52 36.41
C SER A 616 1.66 16.25 35.63
N ILE A 617 0.46 15.68 35.59
CA ILE A 617 -0.76 16.34 35.11
C ILE A 617 -1.82 16.14 36.19
N ALA A 618 -2.40 17.24 36.69
CA ALA A 618 -3.48 17.20 37.67
C ALA A 618 -4.33 18.46 37.56
N GLY A 619 -5.65 18.35 37.68
CA GLY A 619 -6.54 19.51 37.63
C GLY A 619 -6.54 20.28 36.31
N GLY A 620 -6.07 19.66 35.22
CA GLY A 620 -5.90 20.32 33.91
C GLY A 620 -4.60 21.11 33.77
N GLU A 621 -3.71 21.07 34.76
CA GLU A 621 -2.41 21.72 34.75
C GLU A 621 -1.29 20.69 34.58
N GLY A 622 -0.27 21.05 33.80
CA GLY A 622 0.91 20.23 33.56
C GLY A 622 2.13 20.84 34.25
N ARG A 623 2.94 20.02 34.92
CA ARG A 623 4.17 20.44 35.59
C ARG A 623 5.31 19.48 35.31
N ALA A 624 6.53 19.99 35.26
CA ALA A 624 7.77 19.22 35.29
C ALA A 624 8.71 19.82 36.32
N GLY A 625 9.09 19.05 37.35
CA GLY A 625 9.90 19.58 38.44
C GLY A 625 10.31 18.55 39.48
N LEU A 626 11.00 19.02 40.51
CA LEU A 626 11.45 18.21 41.62
C LEU A 626 10.29 17.91 42.58
N ALA A 627 10.11 16.65 42.95
CA ALA A 627 9.06 16.22 43.88
C ALA A 627 9.62 15.27 44.95
N ALA A 628 9.14 15.45 46.19
CA ALA A 628 9.40 14.53 47.30
C ALA A 628 8.31 13.45 47.35
N ILE A 629 8.68 12.23 46.99
CA ILE A 629 7.79 11.09 46.79
C ILE A 629 7.85 10.15 48.00
N GLY A 630 6.70 9.76 48.55
CA GLY A 630 6.61 8.83 49.69
C GLY A 630 6.47 7.35 49.29
N PRO A 631 6.61 6.40 50.24
CA PRO A 631 6.68 4.97 49.95
C PRO A 631 5.45 4.38 49.25
N GLU A 632 4.27 4.96 49.50
CA GLU A 632 2.99 4.53 48.91
C GLU A 632 2.86 4.92 47.42
N HIS A 633 3.70 5.84 46.94
CA HIS A 633 3.59 6.35 45.58
C HIS A 633 4.28 5.42 44.57
N PRO A 634 3.68 5.13 43.40
CA PRO A 634 4.23 4.18 42.43
C PRO A 634 5.66 4.49 41.94
N LEU A 635 6.04 5.77 41.97
CA LEU A 635 7.36 6.24 41.52
C LEU A 635 8.46 6.13 42.59
N PHE A 636 8.14 5.76 43.84
CA PHE A 636 9.11 5.71 44.93
C PHE A 636 10.29 4.77 44.63
N ALA A 637 9.97 3.56 44.19
CA ALA A 637 10.96 2.50 43.92
C ALA A 637 11.64 2.61 42.54
N VAL A 638 11.39 3.68 41.78
CA VAL A 638 11.92 3.88 40.42
C VAL A 638 13.23 4.65 40.51
N ARG A 639 14.30 4.06 39.99
CA ARG A 639 15.68 4.57 40.02
C ARG A 639 16.50 3.91 38.90
N ASP A 640 17.80 4.15 38.86
CA ASP A 640 18.78 3.47 38.00
C ASP A 640 18.51 3.60 36.49
N GLY A 641 17.96 4.74 36.07
CA GLY A 641 17.74 5.04 34.65
C GLY A 641 16.43 4.51 34.08
N GLU A 642 15.57 3.96 34.93
CA GLU A 642 14.23 3.51 34.52
C GLU A 642 13.27 4.69 34.35
N ASN A 643 12.34 4.53 33.42
CA ASN A 643 11.17 5.38 33.30
C ASN A 643 9.96 4.66 33.89
N ALA A 644 9.06 5.43 34.48
CA ALA A 644 7.80 4.93 35.01
C ALA A 644 6.70 5.97 34.79
N LEU A 645 5.53 5.50 34.39
CA LEU A 645 4.38 6.31 34.03
C LEU A 645 3.16 5.74 34.74
N ALA A 646 2.60 6.51 35.67
CA ALA A 646 1.42 6.15 36.44
C ALA A 646 0.23 6.99 35.98
N PHE A 647 -0.75 6.34 35.35
CA PHE A 647 -1.99 6.96 34.90
C PHE A 647 -3.12 6.60 35.87
N HIS A 648 -3.68 7.61 36.52
CA HIS A 648 -4.96 7.48 37.21
C HIS A 648 -6.05 7.98 36.27
N THR A 649 -7.01 7.10 36.00
CA THR A 649 -8.16 7.41 35.13
C THR A 649 -9.45 7.12 35.88
N ARG A 650 -10.59 7.35 35.23
CA ARG A 650 -11.89 6.99 35.82
C ARG A 650 -11.96 5.51 36.16
N TYR A 651 -11.39 4.64 35.33
CA TYR A 651 -11.42 3.19 35.53
C TYR A 651 -10.20 2.65 36.31
N TYR A 652 -9.07 3.34 36.27
CA TYR A 652 -7.85 2.97 37.01
C TYR A 652 -7.65 3.84 38.25
N ASN A 653 -8.53 3.63 39.24
CA ASN A 653 -8.53 4.30 40.55
C ASN A 653 -9.15 3.35 41.61
N PRO A 654 -8.52 3.14 42.78
CA PRO A 654 -7.32 3.81 43.33
C PRO A 654 -5.99 3.25 42.85
N VAL A 655 -5.97 2.15 42.10
CA VAL A 655 -4.73 1.58 41.57
C VAL A 655 -4.51 2.11 40.15
N PRO A 656 -3.40 2.83 39.87
CA PRO A 656 -3.13 3.38 38.54
C PRO A 656 -2.72 2.30 37.53
N LEU A 657 -2.89 2.60 36.25
CA LEU A 657 -2.16 1.91 35.20
C LEU A 657 -0.69 2.35 35.25
N LEU A 658 0.19 1.44 35.68
CA LEU A 658 1.63 1.68 35.79
C LEU A 658 2.37 1.01 34.63
N LEU A 659 3.06 1.81 33.82
CA LEU A 659 4.00 1.35 32.80
C LEU A 659 5.43 1.65 33.28
N ARG A 660 6.28 0.64 33.36
CA ARG A 660 7.66 0.76 33.86
C ARG A 660 8.63 0.00 32.96
N GLY A 661 9.79 0.59 32.71
CA GLY A 661 10.88 -0.04 31.98
C GLY A 661 11.95 0.96 31.55
N TYR A 662 12.91 0.52 30.77
CA TYR A 662 13.93 1.42 30.22
C TYR A 662 13.29 2.36 29.19
N GLY A 663 13.27 3.66 29.50
CA GLY A 663 12.68 4.68 28.63
C GLY A 663 13.71 5.52 27.86
N ALA A 664 14.93 4.98 27.71
CA ALA A 664 15.99 5.54 26.90
C ALA A 664 16.80 4.43 26.22
N GLY A 665 17.52 4.78 25.15
CA GLY A 665 18.38 3.87 24.40
C GLY A 665 17.94 3.68 22.95
N ALA A 666 18.91 3.73 22.04
CA ALA A 666 18.68 3.70 20.60
C ALA A 666 17.97 2.42 20.15
N THR A 667 18.34 1.26 20.71
CA THR A 667 17.76 -0.04 20.34
C THR A 667 16.30 -0.17 20.76
N VAL A 668 15.95 0.24 21.97
CA VAL A 668 14.57 0.15 22.49
C VAL A 668 13.66 1.14 21.78
N THR A 669 14.16 2.36 21.52
CA THR A 669 13.44 3.38 20.73
C THR A 669 13.21 2.89 19.30
N ALA A 670 14.24 2.34 18.65
CA ALA A 670 14.11 1.75 17.32
C ALA A 670 13.09 0.61 17.27
N ALA A 671 13.01 -0.23 18.31
CA ALA A 671 12.03 -1.30 18.39
C ALA A 671 10.60 -0.76 18.50
N GLY A 672 10.38 0.32 19.25
CA GLY A 672 9.08 1.01 19.29
C GLY A 672 8.69 1.61 17.93
N ILE A 673 9.65 2.23 17.23
CA ILE A 673 9.43 2.75 15.86
C ILE A 673 9.07 1.61 14.92
N PHE A 674 9.75 0.47 15.03
CA PHE A 674 9.45 -0.71 14.22
C PHE A 674 8.04 -1.24 14.52
N ALA A 675 7.64 -1.29 15.80
CA ALA A 675 6.26 -1.63 16.15
C ALA A 675 5.26 -0.68 15.46
N ASP A 676 5.50 0.64 15.48
CA ASP A 676 4.67 1.63 14.79
C ASP A 676 4.62 1.43 13.27
N ILE A 677 5.76 1.10 12.65
CA ILE A 677 5.82 0.74 11.23
C ILE A 677 4.88 -0.44 10.95
N LEU A 678 4.95 -1.50 11.74
CA LEU A 678 4.07 -2.66 11.56
C LEU A 678 2.60 -2.31 11.81
N ARG A 679 2.29 -1.37 12.72
CA ARG A 679 0.93 -0.86 12.93
C ARG A 679 0.38 -0.11 11.72
N THR A 680 1.20 0.29 10.74
CA THR A 680 0.68 0.85 9.48
C THR A 680 -0.04 -0.19 8.62
N LEU A 681 0.19 -1.49 8.87
CA LEU A 681 -0.53 -2.54 8.20
C LEU A 681 -2.03 -2.45 8.46
N ASN A 682 -2.80 -2.57 7.38
CA ASN A 682 -4.25 -2.47 7.41
C ASN A 682 -4.95 -3.77 7.85
N TRP A 683 -4.20 -4.85 8.04
CA TRP A 683 -4.71 -6.15 8.46
C TRP A 683 -3.67 -6.82 9.35
N ILE A 684 -4.05 -7.11 10.59
CA ILE A 684 -3.33 -8.09 11.42
C ILE A 684 -4.02 -9.41 11.09
N LYS A 685 -3.28 -10.35 10.49
CA LYS A 685 -3.74 -11.73 10.47
C LYS A 685 -3.87 -12.14 11.94
N GLU A 686 -5.09 -12.42 12.41
CA GLU A 686 -5.26 -13.15 13.65
C GLU A 686 -4.49 -14.46 13.46
N ALA A 687 -3.36 -14.58 14.17
CA ALA A 687 -2.44 -15.71 14.08
C ALA A 687 -3.09 -16.97 14.62
#